data_AF-A0A0Q4ESJ4-F1
#
_entry.id   AF-A0A0Q4ESJ4-F1
#
_cell.length_a   1.000
_cell.length_b   1.000
_cell.length_c   1.000
_cell.angle_alpha   90.00
_cell.angle_beta   90.00
_cell.angle_gamma   90.00
#
_symmetry.space_group_name_H-M   'P 1'
#
loop_
_entity.id
_entity.type
_entity.pdbx_description
1 polymer ?
#
loop_
_entity_poly.entity_id
_entity_poly.type
_entity_poly.pdbx_seq_one_letter_code
_entity_poly.pdbx_strand_id
1 'polypeptide(L)'
;MALTDIKFGDEVFLQGKYLTLGINGSGSLGTKKIAPEGIFTDIANGFNRVGMYADFDGFGVGKSSTVTEAMLDGTPTEGFTIGYKIGGATFIAANQERTSRINIAGISSDRSTADVAKAGWVGATTEKLTVDQTISLTDDGKFVRVDVILTNKSSSAMDDLRYMRSIDPDQGSSFSTENKILSQSGSAGALVAAYAGGVTPVFYYAEDARAVVSTTAGYRSVDPYTAAVSTAPQPTGYTLKGDNVINIAFNVGSLNAGGKTTLTYYMGVTDNLDTTIAAIKGGPAKPINVAPVAVNDGFVVIAGTTINGNVLSNDHDANGDTLSATLSSGPKNGTLLLNKDGTFTYEAASGFVGTDTFTYAASDGKASDTATVTVKVSAPAPTNIAPTAVDDAYNLVEGGSVKGFVLANDKDANGDALVAALKTGPANGTVSIANDGSFVYTAKAGFSGTDSFVYTASDGKLASAATVTLTVTAPPTTPPVSPSIDPLLTRAGTVDVSATGDQTVAGAAYHNSFFVNTTSASGSDRITNFAHNDVLVTDEALFDGNGDGVIGITGGTAKLDSLGSDTLQFDGLTGLRSMGTSATGLHVYADASVRPADAIESMLGNEVLRGDAGDARAQTFFFDTALGLDLGSDQITNFGPKDILVTTTSLLDGNRDAIIAFGSGGRVKLLGDSGAPGDKAVLGEAGSIALSNIDDGAVNKMEFDGAVVHDGTTYYVYSLIGSAGGVDTLHF
;
A
#
# COMPACT_ATOMS: atom_id res chain seq x y z
N MET A 1 76.29 -13.99 -15.09
CA MET A 1 76.54 -14.21 -13.66
C MET A 1 75.24 -14.68 -13.05
N ALA A 2 75.22 -15.90 -12.51
CA ALA A 2 74.04 -16.54 -11.96
C ALA A 2 73.57 -15.81 -10.69
N LEU A 3 72.26 -15.67 -10.51
CA LEU A 3 71.66 -15.27 -9.24
C LEU A 3 70.53 -16.24 -8.92
N THR A 4 70.94 -17.32 -8.25
CA THR A 4 70.15 -18.21 -7.40
C THR A 4 69.96 -17.53 -6.04
N ASP A 5 68.73 -17.37 -5.56
CA ASP A 5 68.21 -18.24 -4.50
C ASP A 5 66.73 -17.97 -4.20
N ILE A 6 66.05 -19.09 -4.00
CA ILE A 6 64.63 -19.30 -3.75
C ILE A 6 64.41 -19.27 -2.24
N LYS A 7 63.30 -18.69 -1.76
CA LYS A 7 62.56 -19.25 -0.62
C LYS A 7 61.07 -18.94 -0.70
N PHE A 8 60.29 -20.04 -0.67
CA PHE A 8 58.86 -20.12 -0.40
C PHE A 8 58.61 -19.92 1.11
N GLY A 9 57.47 -19.31 1.46
CA GLY A 9 56.92 -19.29 2.82
C GLY A 9 57.22 -18.02 3.60
N ASP A 10 56.38 -17.01 3.36
CA ASP A 10 55.74 -16.10 4.32
C ASP A 10 54.88 -15.17 3.44
N GLU A 11 53.66 -15.61 3.17
CA GLU A 11 52.73 -14.95 2.25
C GLU A 11 52.42 -13.52 2.73
N VAL A 12 53.12 -12.55 2.16
CA VAL A 12 52.68 -11.16 2.17
C VAL A 12 51.62 -11.01 1.09
N PHE A 13 50.37 -11.26 1.47
CA PHE A 13 49.20 -10.92 0.66
C PHE A 13 49.17 -9.40 0.44
N LEU A 14 49.45 -8.94 -0.77
CA LEU A 14 49.18 -7.56 -1.16
C LEU A 14 47.66 -7.37 -1.22
N GLN A 15 47.11 -6.82 -0.13
CA GLN A 15 45.80 -6.20 -0.09
C GLN A 15 45.73 -5.09 -1.16
N GLY A 16 45.03 -5.36 -2.25
CA GLY A 16 44.68 -4.38 -3.28
C GLY A 16 43.48 -4.89 -4.07
N LYS A 17 42.41 -4.10 -4.13
CA LYS A 17 41.16 -4.42 -4.85
C LYS A 17 41.44 -4.84 -6.31
N TYR A 18 41.18 -6.11 -6.62
CA TYR A 18 41.09 -6.59 -7.99
C TYR A 18 39.77 -6.12 -8.63
N LEU A 19 39.79 -5.88 -9.95
CA LEU A 19 38.62 -5.57 -10.76
C LEU A 19 38.10 -6.87 -11.38
N THR A 20 36.90 -7.29 -11.02
CA THR A 20 36.23 -8.46 -11.61
C THR A 20 35.47 -8.03 -12.88
N LEU A 21 35.90 -8.52 -14.04
CA LEU A 21 35.03 -8.66 -15.21
C LEU A 21 34.39 -10.05 -15.07
N GLY A 22 33.08 -10.10 -14.89
CA GLY A 22 32.34 -11.35 -14.71
C GLY A 22 31.29 -11.53 -15.80
N ILE A 23 30.94 -12.79 -16.08
CA ILE A 23 29.82 -13.18 -16.93
C ILE A 23 28.69 -13.65 -16.02
N ASN A 24 27.45 -13.21 -16.26
CA ASN A 24 26.30 -13.77 -15.57
C ASN A 24 25.84 -15.09 -16.23
N GLY A 25 24.90 -15.81 -15.60
CA GLY A 25 24.37 -17.08 -16.13
C GLY A 25 23.63 -16.99 -17.49
N SER A 26 23.53 -15.80 -18.08
CA SER A 26 22.95 -15.54 -19.40
C SER A 26 23.98 -15.17 -20.47
N GLY A 27 25.28 -15.19 -20.16
CA GLY A 27 26.35 -14.89 -21.11
C GLY A 27 26.64 -13.39 -21.30
N SER A 28 26.16 -12.52 -20.41
CA SER A 28 26.42 -11.06 -20.46
C SER A 28 27.61 -10.69 -19.58
N LEU A 29 28.59 -9.97 -20.15
CA LEU A 29 29.79 -9.47 -19.46
C LEU A 29 29.53 -8.16 -18.73
N GLY A 30 30.11 -7.96 -17.54
CA GLY A 30 29.99 -6.69 -16.81
C GLY A 30 31.04 -6.46 -15.72
N THR A 31 31.19 -5.18 -15.33
CA THR A 31 31.83 -4.77 -14.08
C THR A 31 30.78 -4.52 -13.00
N LYS A 32 31.21 -4.27 -11.75
CA LYS A 32 30.31 -3.97 -10.61
C LYS A 32 29.27 -2.86 -10.88
N LYS A 33 29.50 -1.96 -11.85
CA LYS A 33 28.66 -0.80 -12.14
C LYS A 33 27.59 -1.03 -13.22
N ILE A 34 27.77 -2.03 -14.07
CA ILE A 34 26.96 -2.27 -15.30
C ILE A 34 26.48 -3.72 -15.42
N ALA A 35 26.74 -4.54 -14.41
CA ALA A 35 26.28 -5.92 -14.33
C ALA A 35 24.75 -6.02 -14.20
N PRO A 36 24.06 -6.88 -14.97
CA PRO A 36 22.68 -7.28 -14.67
C PRO A 36 22.59 -7.96 -13.30
N GLU A 37 21.41 -7.96 -12.67
CA GLU A 37 21.17 -8.70 -11.42
C GLU A 37 21.64 -10.17 -11.55
N GLY A 38 22.37 -10.66 -10.54
CA GLY A 38 22.87 -12.05 -10.50
C GLY A 38 24.39 -12.22 -10.64
N ILE A 39 25.19 -11.15 -10.69
CA ILE A 39 26.65 -11.26 -10.53
C ILE A 39 26.99 -11.37 -9.03
N PHE A 40 27.40 -12.56 -8.60
CA PHE A 40 27.85 -12.82 -7.23
C PHE A 40 29.28 -12.29 -7.03
N THR A 41 29.42 -11.10 -6.45
CA THR A 41 30.70 -10.66 -5.88
C THR A 41 30.80 -11.13 -4.43
N ASP A 42 30.77 -12.43 -4.17
CA ASP A 42 31.05 -12.95 -2.83
C ASP A 42 32.54 -13.23 -2.67
N ILE A 43 33.19 -12.38 -1.88
CA ILE A 43 34.62 -12.43 -1.57
C ILE A 43 34.94 -13.66 -0.70
N ALA A 44 33.93 -14.34 -0.13
CA ALA A 44 34.10 -15.45 0.81
C ALA A 44 34.11 -16.86 0.17
N ASN A 45 33.66 -17.01 -1.08
CA ASN A 45 33.37 -18.34 -1.66
C ASN A 45 34.12 -18.67 -2.96
N GLY A 46 35.33 -18.11 -3.15
CA GLY A 46 36.35 -18.75 -3.99
C GLY A 46 36.05 -18.88 -5.49
N PHE A 47 35.71 -17.78 -6.18
CA PHE A 47 35.78 -17.71 -7.65
C PHE A 47 36.56 -16.49 -8.18
N ASN A 48 37.50 -16.84 -9.07
CA ASN A 48 38.34 -16.15 -10.08
C ASN A 48 38.88 -14.72 -9.91
N ARG A 49 40.21 -14.66 -9.88
CA ARG A 49 41.09 -13.49 -9.92
C ARG A 49 41.25 -13.04 -11.38
N VAL A 50 41.00 -11.77 -11.69
CA VAL A 50 41.35 -11.22 -13.01
C VAL A 50 42.79 -10.73 -12.98
N GLY A 51 43.72 -11.67 -13.03
CA GLY A 51 44.92 -11.51 -13.85
C GLY A 51 44.56 -12.12 -15.19
N MET A 52 44.08 -11.28 -16.11
CA MET A 52 43.86 -11.57 -17.54
C MET A 52 43.35 -12.98 -17.95
N TYR A 53 42.15 -13.37 -17.49
CA TYR A 53 41.31 -14.32 -18.24
C TYR A 53 39.98 -13.66 -18.61
N ALA A 54 39.68 -13.67 -19.91
CA ALA A 54 38.32 -13.53 -20.40
C ALA A 54 37.79 -14.95 -20.60
N ASP A 55 36.79 -15.32 -19.80
CA ASP A 55 35.97 -16.48 -20.05
C ASP A 55 35.01 -16.13 -21.21
N PHE A 56 34.90 -17.01 -22.20
CA PHE A 56 34.20 -16.76 -23.47
C PHE A 56 33.64 -18.08 -24.02
N ASP A 57 32.64 -18.67 -23.36
CA ASP A 57 31.91 -19.81 -23.90
C ASP A 57 30.39 -19.56 -24.03
N GLY A 58 30.00 -19.01 -25.18
CA GLY A 58 28.63 -19.23 -25.64
C GLY A 58 28.47 -20.65 -26.18
N PHE A 59 28.10 -21.66 -25.37
CA PHE A 59 27.53 -22.92 -25.88
C PHE A 59 26.50 -23.59 -24.94
N GLY A 60 25.23 -23.48 -25.31
CA GLY A 60 24.27 -24.60 -25.44
C GLY A 60 23.84 -25.42 -24.20
N VAL A 61 22.54 -25.30 -23.87
CA VAL A 61 21.68 -26.24 -23.13
C VAL A 61 22.20 -27.68 -22.98
N GLY A 62 22.50 -28.07 -21.73
CA GLY A 62 22.34 -29.45 -21.27
C GLY A 62 23.59 -30.17 -20.75
N LYS A 63 23.95 -29.95 -19.48
CA LYS A 63 24.05 -30.96 -18.39
C LYS A 63 24.76 -30.37 -17.18
N SER A 64 24.21 -30.66 -16.00
CA SER A 64 24.84 -30.45 -14.70
C SER A 64 26.12 -31.29 -14.60
N SER A 65 27.28 -30.67 -14.81
CA SER A 65 28.56 -31.17 -14.29
C SER A 65 29.05 -30.20 -13.22
N THR A 66 29.24 -30.73 -12.02
CA THR A 66 29.70 -30.02 -10.83
C THR A 66 31.05 -29.35 -11.06
N VAL A 67 31.18 -28.17 -10.44
CA VAL A 67 32.28 -27.20 -10.48
C VAL A 67 33.58 -27.75 -9.85
N THR A 68 34.08 -28.89 -10.34
CA THR A 68 35.28 -29.54 -9.78
C THR A 68 36.20 -30.15 -10.84
N GLU A 69 35.85 -30.19 -12.12
CA GLU A 69 36.68 -30.83 -13.16
C GLU A 69 37.36 -29.89 -14.17
N ALA A 70 37.53 -28.61 -13.84
CA ALA A 70 38.46 -27.73 -14.54
C ALA A 70 39.19 -26.78 -13.58
N MET A 71 39.55 -27.28 -12.39
CA MET A 71 40.57 -26.61 -11.58
C MET A 71 41.88 -26.67 -12.37
N LEU A 72 42.18 -25.56 -13.07
CA LEU A 72 43.55 -25.19 -13.39
C LEU A 72 44.28 -25.04 -12.04
N ASP A 73 44.90 -26.13 -11.56
CA ASP A 73 46.00 -26.10 -10.58
C ASP A 73 47.28 -25.44 -11.16
N GLY A 74 47.14 -24.85 -12.36
CA GLY A 74 48.08 -23.96 -13.02
C GLY A 74 48.03 -22.55 -12.45
N THR A 75 49.19 -21.90 -12.36
CA THR A 75 49.35 -20.66 -11.60
C THR A 75 49.99 -19.60 -12.52
N PRO A 76 49.26 -18.52 -12.91
CA PRO A 76 49.60 -17.72 -14.10
C PRO A 76 50.98 -17.06 -14.10
N THR A 77 51.68 -17.17 -15.24
CA THR A 77 52.85 -16.34 -15.58
C THR A 77 52.42 -15.17 -16.46
N GLU A 78 51.54 -14.30 -15.96
CA GLU A 78 50.98 -13.21 -16.75
C GLU A 78 51.52 -11.85 -16.28
N GLY A 79 52.03 -11.09 -17.25
CA GLY A 79 52.69 -9.82 -16.99
C GLY A 79 53.28 -9.19 -18.24
N PHE A 80 54.03 -8.13 -18.04
CA PHE A 80 54.77 -7.48 -19.13
C PHE A 80 56.18 -7.11 -18.66
N THR A 81 57.10 -7.05 -19.62
CA THR A 81 58.48 -6.67 -19.42
C THR A 81 58.82 -5.52 -20.35
N ILE A 82 59.55 -4.53 -19.85
CA ILE A 82 59.99 -3.38 -20.61
C ILE A 82 61.51 -3.29 -20.53
N GLY A 83 62.15 -3.10 -21.68
CA GLY A 83 63.57 -2.82 -21.79
C GLY A 83 63.81 -1.45 -22.44
N TYR A 84 64.76 -0.67 -21.95
CA TYR A 84 65.21 0.56 -22.60
C TYR A 84 66.65 0.91 -22.22
N LYS A 85 67.26 1.85 -22.94
CA LYS A 85 68.60 2.37 -22.65
C LYS A 85 68.56 3.86 -22.37
N ILE A 86 69.29 4.31 -21.35
CA ILE A 86 69.49 5.74 -21.06
C ILE A 86 70.99 5.98 -20.93
N GLY A 87 71.57 6.84 -21.77
CA GLY A 87 73.00 7.15 -21.73
C GLY A 87 73.91 5.93 -21.91
N GLY A 88 73.46 4.92 -22.67
CA GLY A 88 74.19 3.67 -22.92
C GLY A 88 74.00 2.56 -21.87
N ALA A 89 73.40 2.86 -20.71
CA ALA A 89 73.05 1.85 -19.72
C ALA A 89 71.70 1.18 -20.05
N THR A 90 71.61 -0.14 -19.89
CA THR A 90 70.39 -0.93 -20.15
C THR A 90 69.59 -1.14 -18.87
N PHE A 91 68.28 -0.88 -18.95
CA PHE A 91 67.32 -1.08 -17.88
C PHE A 91 66.26 -2.07 -18.31
N ILE A 92 65.89 -2.98 -17.40
CA ILE A 92 64.82 -3.96 -17.61
C ILE A 92 63.92 -3.93 -16.38
N ALA A 93 62.65 -3.67 -16.60
CA ALA A 93 61.64 -3.65 -15.54
C ALA A 93 60.48 -4.56 -15.94
N ALA A 94 59.93 -5.27 -14.97
CA ALA A 94 58.83 -6.19 -15.17
C ALA A 94 57.72 -5.94 -14.15
N ASN A 95 56.50 -6.22 -14.56
CA ASN A 95 55.36 -6.39 -13.68
C ASN A 95 54.94 -7.86 -13.81
N GLN A 96 55.47 -8.72 -12.92
CA GLN A 96 55.24 -10.18 -12.92
C GLN A 96 55.09 -10.72 -11.50
N GLU A 97 53.95 -11.35 -11.21
CA GLU A 97 53.56 -11.74 -9.85
C GLU A 97 54.25 -13.00 -9.32
N ARG A 98 54.43 -14.08 -10.11
CA ARG A 98 55.04 -15.34 -9.61
C ARG A 98 56.56 -15.44 -9.65
N THR A 99 57.25 -14.63 -10.46
CA THR A 99 58.72 -14.64 -10.47
C THR A 99 59.32 -13.72 -9.40
N SER A 100 58.48 -13.08 -8.57
CA SER A 100 58.85 -12.03 -7.61
C SER A 100 59.60 -10.87 -8.27
N ARG A 101 59.34 -10.61 -9.56
CA ARG A 101 59.95 -9.52 -10.34
C ARG A 101 58.92 -8.43 -10.55
N ILE A 102 58.60 -7.71 -9.48
CA ILE A 102 57.72 -6.54 -9.51
C ILE A 102 58.59 -5.30 -9.37
N ASN A 103 59.13 -4.85 -10.49
CA ASN A 103 59.94 -3.62 -10.56
C ASN A 103 59.10 -2.41 -11.00
N ILE A 104 57.86 -2.65 -11.42
CA ILE A 104 56.89 -1.63 -11.84
C ILE A 104 55.63 -1.78 -10.99
N ALA A 105 55.57 -1.03 -9.89
CA ALA A 105 54.36 -0.94 -9.08
C ALA A 105 53.34 -0.03 -9.79
N GLY A 106 52.04 -0.31 -9.59
CA GLY A 106 50.96 0.47 -10.21
C GLY A 106 49.62 0.35 -9.48
N ILE A 107 48.66 1.14 -9.94
CA ILE A 107 47.32 1.28 -9.38
C ILE A 107 46.30 0.86 -10.45
N SER A 108 45.35 0.01 -10.05
CA SER A 108 44.20 -0.37 -10.86
C SER A 108 43.02 0.57 -10.65
N SER A 109 42.22 0.77 -11.70
CA SER A 109 41.02 1.61 -11.70
C SER A 109 39.92 1.01 -12.58
N ASP A 110 38.67 1.16 -12.17
CA ASP A 110 37.53 0.94 -13.06
C ASP A 110 37.37 2.18 -13.96
N ARG A 111 37.28 1.97 -15.28
CA ARG A 111 37.10 3.03 -16.29
C ARG A 111 35.84 2.79 -17.13
N SER A 112 34.93 1.94 -16.67
CA SER A 112 33.75 1.53 -17.42
C SER A 112 32.77 2.68 -17.65
N THR A 113 32.19 2.73 -18.84
CA THR A 113 31.04 3.58 -19.18
C THR A 113 29.75 2.76 -19.21
N ALA A 114 28.60 3.38 -19.50
CA ALA A 114 27.36 2.63 -19.71
C ALA A 114 27.51 1.59 -20.85
N ASP A 115 28.27 1.96 -21.88
CA ASP A 115 28.35 1.19 -23.13
C ASP A 115 29.57 0.27 -23.25
N VAL A 116 30.62 0.50 -22.46
CA VAL A 116 31.88 -0.25 -22.59
C VAL A 116 32.47 -0.59 -21.23
N ALA A 117 32.64 -1.90 -20.98
CA ALA A 117 33.40 -2.41 -19.85
C ALA A 117 34.89 -2.11 -20.05
N LYS A 118 35.48 -1.32 -19.14
CA LYS A 118 36.89 -0.89 -19.23
C LYS A 118 37.59 -0.93 -17.89
N ALA A 119 38.83 -1.39 -17.92
CA ALA A 119 39.77 -1.36 -16.81
C ALA A 119 40.96 -0.45 -17.14
N GLY A 120 41.49 0.23 -16.13
CA GLY A 120 42.75 0.96 -16.23
C GLY A 120 43.78 0.43 -15.24
N TRP A 121 45.05 0.34 -15.63
CA TRP A 121 46.18 0.12 -14.74
C TRP A 121 47.28 1.13 -15.04
N VAL A 122 47.80 1.82 -14.02
CA VAL A 122 48.84 2.84 -14.18
C VAL A 122 50.01 2.57 -13.25
N GLY A 123 51.21 2.42 -13.81
CA GLY A 123 52.45 2.25 -13.04
C GLY A 123 53.63 3.00 -13.65
N ALA A 124 54.78 2.95 -13.00
CA ALA A 124 56.01 3.57 -13.50
C ALA A 124 57.28 2.79 -13.11
N THR A 125 58.30 2.86 -13.96
CA THR A 125 59.64 2.37 -13.65
C THR A 125 60.41 3.38 -12.80
N THR A 126 61.50 2.93 -12.14
CA THR A 126 62.40 3.80 -11.37
C THR A 126 62.98 4.94 -12.23
N GLU A 127 63.24 4.69 -13.50
CA GLU A 127 63.75 5.67 -14.47
C GLU A 127 62.62 6.52 -15.09
N LYS A 128 61.43 6.54 -14.48
CA LYS A 128 60.30 7.40 -14.83
C LYS A 128 59.68 7.12 -16.20
N LEU A 129 59.73 5.88 -16.68
CA LEU A 129 58.85 5.46 -17.78
C LEU A 129 57.48 5.10 -17.18
N THR A 130 56.45 5.87 -17.50
CA THR A 130 55.08 5.58 -17.07
C THR A 130 54.42 4.63 -18.04
N VAL A 131 53.61 3.72 -17.51
CA VAL A 131 52.82 2.75 -18.25
C VAL A 131 51.36 2.93 -17.83
N ASP A 132 50.49 3.34 -18.75
CA ASP A 132 49.04 3.45 -18.56
C ASP A 132 48.37 2.46 -19.51
N GLN A 133 47.86 1.36 -18.95
CA GLN A 133 47.16 0.32 -19.70
C GLN A 133 45.66 0.51 -19.55
N THR A 134 44.95 0.44 -20.67
CA THR A 134 43.49 0.35 -20.71
C THR A 134 43.10 -0.96 -21.36
N ILE A 135 42.26 -1.73 -20.68
CA ILE A 135 41.74 -3.01 -21.15
C ILE A 135 40.25 -2.80 -21.36
N SER A 136 39.75 -3.04 -22.57
CA SER A 136 38.34 -2.84 -22.92
C SER A 136 37.76 -4.12 -23.51
N LEU A 137 36.55 -4.46 -23.11
CA LEU A 137 35.76 -5.44 -23.84
C LEU A 137 35.23 -4.80 -25.13
N THR A 138 35.20 -5.58 -26.21
CA THR A 138 34.63 -5.13 -27.48
C THR A 138 33.13 -5.45 -27.56
N ASP A 139 32.40 -4.73 -28.43
CA ASP A 139 30.94 -4.69 -28.44
C ASP A 139 30.24 -6.05 -28.67
N ASP A 140 30.96 -7.04 -29.20
CA ASP A 140 30.45 -8.40 -29.39
C ASP A 140 30.77 -9.35 -28.22
N GLY A 141 31.53 -8.89 -27.23
CA GLY A 141 31.94 -9.67 -26.07
C GLY A 141 32.70 -10.95 -26.45
N LYS A 142 33.52 -10.94 -27.52
CA LYS A 142 34.29 -12.12 -27.96
C LYS A 142 35.81 -11.97 -27.80
N PHE A 143 36.29 -10.74 -27.71
CA PHE A 143 37.72 -10.46 -27.55
C PHE A 143 37.98 -9.16 -26.79
N VAL A 144 39.18 -9.06 -26.26
CA VAL A 144 39.64 -7.94 -25.44
C VAL A 144 40.60 -7.08 -26.24
N ARG A 145 40.40 -5.76 -26.19
CA ARG A 145 41.34 -4.77 -26.69
C ARG A 145 42.19 -4.25 -25.54
N VAL A 146 43.51 -4.22 -25.71
CA VAL A 146 44.44 -3.60 -24.77
C VAL A 146 45.21 -2.48 -25.44
N ASP A 147 45.06 -1.28 -24.87
CA ASP A 147 45.84 -0.11 -25.23
C ASP A 147 46.87 0.15 -24.12
N VAL A 148 48.14 0.24 -24.50
CA VAL A 148 49.26 0.54 -23.59
C VAL A 148 49.87 1.87 -24.00
N ILE A 149 49.82 2.83 -23.10
CA ILE A 149 50.45 4.13 -23.26
C ILE A 149 51.75 4.14 -22.48
N LEU A 150 52.86 4.29 -23.19
CA LEU A 150 54.18 4.51 -22.59
C LEU A 150 54.52 5.99 -22.69
N THR A 151 54.92 6.61 -21.58
CA THR A 151 55.42 7.98 -21.62
C THR A 151 56.70 8.17 -20.80
N ASN A 152 57.73 8.71 -21.45
CA ASN A 152 59.02 8.98 -20.85
C ASN A 152 58.93 10.28 -20.04
N LYS A 153 58.83 10.17 -18.71
CA LYS A 153 58.84 11.32 -17.77
C LYS A 153 60.24 11.62 -17.22
N SER A 154 61.28 10.99 -17.75
CA SER A 154 62.66 11.32 -17.40
C SER A 154 63.13 12.59 -18.14
N SER A 155 64.28 13.13 -17.73
CA SER A 155 64.93 14.26 -18.41
C SER A 155 65.77 13.84 -19.62
N SER A 156 65.90 12.53 -19.89
CA SER A 156 66.77 11.97 -20.93
C SER A 156 65.96 11.20 -21.96
N ALA A 157 66.47 11.10 -23.19
CA ALA A 157 65.88 10.19 -24.17
C ALA A 157 66.09 8.73 -23.72
N MET A 158 65.08 7.89 -23.99
CA MET A 158 65.16 6.44 -23.86
C MET A 158 65.36 5.84 -25.25
N ASP A 159 66.48 5.17 -25.47
CA ASP A 159 66.80 4.52 -26.74
C ASP A 159 66.49 3.02 -26.67
N ASP A 160 66.20 2.41 -27.83
CA ASP A 160 65.94 0.97 -27.95
C ASP A 160 64.86 0.47 -26.96
N LEU A 161 63.82 1.29 -26.75
CA LEU A 161 62.66 0.96 -25.93
C LEU A 161 61.90 -0.20 -26.55
N ARG A 162 61.59 -1.20 -25.73
CA ARG A 162 60.86 -2.41 -26.09
C ARG A 162 59.83 -2.71 -25.01
N TYR A 163 58.62 -3.03 -25.43
CA TYR A 163 57.57 -3.54 -24.56
C TYR A 163 57.25 -4.97 -24.97
N MET A 164 57.19 -5.89 -24.03
CA MET A 164 56.89 -7.27 -24.33
C MET A 164 55.85 -7.80 -23.36
N ARG A 165 54.89 -8.53 -23.91
CA ARG A 165 53.89 -9.26 -23.14
C ARG A 165 53.99 -10.75 -23.44
N SER A 166 53.94 -11.54 -22.37
CA SER A 166 54.11 -13.01 -22.40
C SER A 166 52.86 -13.66 -21.82
N ILE A 167 52.35 -14.70 -22.47
CA ILE A 167 51.21 -15.51 -22.00
C ILE A 167 51.47 -16.98 -22.22
N ASP A 168 51.03 -17.78 -21.27
CA ASP A 168 50.97 -19.24 -21.34
C ASP A 168 49.50 -19.65 -21.52
N PRO A 169 49.12 -20.25 -22.66
CA PRO A 169 47.72 -20.58 -22.95
C PRO A 169 47.22 -21.90 -22.34
N ASP A 170 48.09 -22.79 -21.83
CA ASP A 170 47.65 -24.04 -21.18
C ASP A 170 47.87 -24.09 -19.66
N GLN A 171 48.71 -23.21 -19.10
CA GLN A 171 48.88 -22.94 -17.66
C GLN A 171 49.26 -24.15 -16.80
N GLY A 172 49.42 -25.34 -17.35
CA GLY A 172 49.66 -26.56 -16.60
C GLY A 172 50.24 -27.67 -17.48
N SER A 173 51.01 -28.56 -16.87
CA SER A 173 51.69 -29.66 -17.57
C SER A 173 50.76 -30.72 -18.18
N SER A 174 49.44 -30.53 -18.06
CA SER A 174 48.41 -31.50 -18.42
C SER A 174 47.90 -31.37 -19.86
N PHE A 175 48.20 -30.27 -20.55
CA PHE A 175 47.79 -30.07 -21.94
C PHE A 175 49.01 -29.77 -22.82
N SER A 176 49.03 -30.34 -24.03
CA SER A 176 50.01 -29.95 -25.05
C SER A 176 49.42 -28.80 -25.85
N THR A 177 49.90 -27.58 -25.66
CA THR A 177 49.59 -26.50 -26.60
C THR A 177 50.32 -26.68 -27.93
N GLU A 178 49.62 -26.33 -29.01
CA GLU A 178 50.23 -26.10 -30.32
C GLU A 178 50.18 -24.59 -30.60
N ASN A 179 51.31 -23.91 -30.37
CA ASN A 179 51.43 -22.48 -30.62
C ASN A 179 51.87 -22.26 -32.06
N LYS A 180 51.01 -21.65 -32.88
CA LYS A 180 51.20 -21.47 -34.32
C LYS A 180 51.19 -20.00 -34.71
N ILE A 181 52.22 -19.57 -35.41
CA ILE A 181 52.32 -18.20 -35.94
C ILE A 181 51.59 -18.15 -37.28
N LEU A 182 50.51 -17.39 -37.35
CA LEU A 182 49.61 -17.36 -38.50
C LEU A 182 49.91 -16.20 -39.45
N SER A 183 50.43 -15.09 -38.93
CA SER A 183 50.98 -14.02 -39.76
C SER A 183 52.04 -13.25 -39.01
N GLN A 184 53.09 -12.88 -39.72
CA GLN A 184 54.23 -12.14 -39.18
C GLN A 184 54.78 -11.28 -40.31
N SER A 185 54.21 -10.10 -40.53
CA SER A 185 54.56 -9.27 -41.67
C SER A 185 54.46 -7.78 -41.37
N GLY A 186 55.61 -7.18 -41.07
CA GLY A 186 55.87 -5.72 -41.06
C GLY A 186 54.62 -4.82 -40.92
N SER A 187 54.39 -3.93 -41.89
CA SER A 187 53.38 -2.87 -41.85
C SER A 187 51.92 -3.27 -41.60
N ALA A 188 51.59 -4.57 -41.58
CA ALA A 188 50.23 -5.10 -41.41
C ALA A 188 49.98 -5.71 -40.02
N GLY A 189 51.00 -5.76 -39.15
CA GLY A 189 50.91 -6.34 -37.81
C GLY A 189 51.34 -7.81 -37.70
N ALA A 190 51.07 -8.41 -36.53
CA ALA A 190 51.43 -9.78 -36.20
C ALA A 190 50.26 -10.55 -35.56
N LEU A 191 50.13 -11.83 -35.90
CA LEU A 191 49.07 -12.74 -35.42
C LEU A 191 49.65 -14.12 -35.05
N VAL A 192 49.31 -14.59 -33.85
CA VAL A 192 49.55 -15.96 -33.40
C VAL A 192 48.27 -16.56 -32.83
N ALA A 193 48.11 -17.87 -33.00
CA ALA A 193 47.07 -18.65 -32.37
C ALA A 193 47.69 -19.81 -31.60
N ALA A 194 47.18 -20.09 -30.41
CA ALA A 194 47.47 -21.28 -29.63
C ALA A 194 46.24 -22.17 -29.54
N TYR A 195 46.46 -23.47 -29.68
CA TYR A 195 45.43 -24.49 -29.49
C TYR A 195 45.73 -25.25 -28.21
N ALA A 196 44.98 -24.98 -27.14
CA ALA A 196 45.06 -25.73 -25.89
C ALA A 196 43.99 -26.84 -25.90
N GLY A 197 44.39 -28.10 -26.10
CA GLY A 197 43.52 -29.27 -25.89
C GLY A 197 42.24 -29.39 -26.75
N GLY A 198 42.03 -28.56 -27.78
CA GLY A 198 40.76 -28.52 -28.54
C GLY A 198 40.77 -27.73 -29.86
N VAL A 199 39.58 -27.54 -30.45
CA VAL A 199 39.36 -26.92 -31.79
C VAL A 199 39.25 -25.39 -31.78
N THR A 200 39.12 -24.76 -30.60
CA THR A 200 38.90 -23.31 -30.47
C THR A 200 40.22 -22.62 -30.07
N PRO A 201 40.90 -21.90 -30.97
CA PRO A 201 42.15 -21.24 -30.66
C PRO A 201 42.00 -20.05 -29.70
N VAL A 202 42.96 -19.92 -28.79
CA VAL A 202 43.33 -18.64 -28.18
C VAL A 202 44.14 -17.85 -29.20
N PHE A 203 43.86 -16.57 -29.40
CA PHE A 203 44.61 -15.74 -30.34
C PHE A 203 45.21 -14.51 -29.68
N TYR A 204 46.31 -14.04 -30.27
CA TYR A 204 46.97 -12.77 -29.98
C TYR A 204 47.24 -12.03 -31.27
N TYR A 205 46.74 -10.80 -31.36
CA TYR A 205 46.79 -10.02 -32.58
C TYR A 205 47.19 -8.57 -32.28
N ALA A 206 48.13 -8.02 -33.04
CA ALA A 206 48.39 -6.59 -33.04
C ALA A 206 48.50 -6.09 -34.47
N GLU A 207 47.69 -5.11 -34.83
CA GLU A 207 47.81 -4.38 -36.09
C GLU A 207 48.83 -3.23 -35.94
N ASP A 208 50.08 -3.59 -35.64
CA ASP A 208 51.15 -2.65 -35.38
C ASP A 208 52.46 -3.14 -36.00
N ALA A 209 53.09 -2.31 -36.83
CA ALA A 209 54.33 -2.67 -37.53
C ALA A 209 55.53 -2.90 -36.59
N ARG A 210 55.43 -2.42 -35.34
CA ARG A 210 56.45 -2.63 -34.30
C ARG A 210 56.30 -3.99 -33.62
N ALA A 211 55.16 -4.65 -33.79
CA ALA A 211 54.85 -5.92 -33.15
C ALA A 211 55.58 -7.08 -33.83
N VAL A 212 56.23 -7.91 -33.02
CA VAL A 212 56.90 -9.14 -33.37
C VAL A 212 56.39 -10.21 -32.43
N VAL A 213 55.80 -11.25 -32.98
CA VAL A 213 55.35 -12.40 -32.19
C VAL A 213 56.38 -13.52 -32.25
N SER A 214 56.58 -14.20 -31.14
CA SER A 214 57.47 -15.36 -31.03
C SER A 214 56.93 -16.33 -29.99
N THR A 215 57.39 -17.58 -30.07
CA THR A 215 57.10 -18.61 -29.09
C THR A 215 58.42 -19.17 -28.57
N THR A 216 58.54 -19.35 -27.26
CA THR A 216 59.78 -19.84 -26.62
C THR A 216 59.50 -21.06 -25.76
N ALA A 217 60.46 -21.99 -25.72
CA ALA A 217 60.35 -23.18 -24.89
C ALA A 217 60.38 -22.86 -23.40
N GLY A 218 59.39 -23.38 -22.66
CA GLY A 218 59.28 -23.32 -21.20
C GLY A 218 58.59 -22.08 -20.60
N TYR A 219 58.27 -22.20 -19.31
CA TYR A 219 57.44 -21.29 -18.48
C TYR A 219 58.06 -19.94 -18.05
N ARG A 220 58.92 -19.29 -18.83
CA ARG A 220 59.62 -18.07 -18.34
C ARG A 220 59.40 -16.89 -19.24
N SER A 221 58.96 -15.78 -18.65
CA SER A 221 59.09 -14.48 -19.28
C SER A 221 60.56 -14.16 -19.51
N VAL A 222 60.85 -13.72 -20.73
CA VAL A 222 62.20 -13.56 -21.28
C VAL A 222 62.61 -12.09 -21.26
N ASP A 223 63.91 -11.83 -21.34
CA ASP A 223 64.43 -10.49 -21.54
C ASP A 223 63.98 -9.98 -22.92
N PRO A 224 63.38 -8.77 -23.04
CA PRO A 224 62.93 -8.20 -24.32
C PRO A 224 64.08 -7.94 -25.31
N TYR A 225 65.34 -8.04 -24.89
CA TYR A 225 66.51 -8.00 -25.77
C TYR A 225 66.96 -9.36 -26.28
N THR A 226 66.32 -10.46 -25.84
CA THR A 226 66.63 -11.81 -26.33
C THR A 226 66.33 -11.89 -27.83
N ALA A 227 67.33 -12.28 -28.64
CA ALA A 227 67.25 -12.24 -30.10
C ALA A 227 66.11 -13.13 -30.67
N ALA A 228 65.89 -14.30 -30.06
CA ALA A 228 64.82 -15.23 -30.42
C ALA A 228 63.40 -14.66 -30.24
N VAL A 229 63.28 -13.52 -29.56
CA VAL A 229 62.01 -12.93 -29.12
C VAL A 229 61.73 -11.59 -29.80
N SER A 230 62.79 -10.82 -30.09
CA SER A 230 62.67 -9.40 -30.44
C SER A 230 63.25 -9.01 -31.80
N THR A 231 64.18 -9.79 -32.36
CA THR A 231 64.89 -9.42 -33.60
C THR A 231 64.85 -10.47 -34.70
N ALA A 232 64.45 -11.71 -34.39
CA ALA A 232 64.23 -12.77 -35.36
C ALA A 232 62.74 -13.19 -35.35
N PRO A 233 61.87 -12.55 -36.16
CA PRO A 233 60.50 -13.03 -36.33
C PRO A 233 60.54 -14.50 -36.76
N GLN A 234 59.86 -15.37 -36.01
CA GLN A 234 59.65 -16.74 -36.45
C GLN A 234 58.79 -16.71 -37.75
N PRO A 235 59.06 -17.60 -38.71
CA PRO A 235 58.35 -17.56 -39.99
C PRO A 235 56.86 -17.84 -39.80
N THR A 236 56.04 -17.29 -40.69
CA THR A 236 54.62 -17.68 -40.77
C THR A 236 54.51 -19.20 -40.99
N GLY A 237 53.64 -19.86 -40.23
CA GLY A 237 53.49 -21.31 -40.20
C GLY A 237 54.42 -22.01 -39.21
N TYR A 238 55.30 -21.29 -38.49
CA TYR A 238 56.06 -21.87 -37.39
C TYR A 238 55.12 -22.38 -36.30
N THR A 239 55.37 -23.60 -35.84
CA THR A 239 54.60 -24.29 -34.82
C THR A 239 55.54 -24.79 -33.73
N LEU A 240 55.21 -24.50 -32.46
CA LEU A 240 55.88 -25.06 -31.29
C LEU A 240 54.87 -25.89 -30.49
N LYS A 241 55.24 -27.13 -30.16
CA LYS A 241 54.39 -28.08 -29.43
C LYS A 241 54.86 -28.28 -28.00
N GLY A 242 53.93 -28.62 -27.13
CA GLY A 242 54.16 -28.79 -25.69
C GLY A 242 53.84 -27.50 -24.95
N ASP A 243 54.10 -27.50 -23.66
CA ASP A 243 53.91 -26.33 -22.83
C ASP A 243 54.93 -25.22 -23.18
N ASN A 244 54.44 -24.11 -23.74
CA ASN A 244 55.25 -23.02 -24.25
C ASN A 244 54.55 -21.66 -24.13
N VAL A 245 55.34 -20.61 -23.96
CA VAL A 245 54.86 -19.23 -23.85
C VAL A 245 54.76 -18.56 -25.24
N ILE A 246 53.67 -17.81 -25.44
CA ILE A 246 53.50 -16.83 -26.51
C ILE A 246 54.02 -15.47 -26.05
N ASN A 247 54.85 -14.84 -26.88
CA ASN A 247 55.34 -13.48 -26.63
C ASN A 247 54.92 -12.54 -27.77
N ILE A 248 54.33 -11.39 -27.42
CA ILE A 248 54.17 -10.26 -28.33
C ILE A 248 55.09 -9.12 -27.88
N ALA A 249 56.09 -8.82 -28.70
CA ALA A 249 57.10 -7.80 -28.45
C ALA A 249 56.90 -6.61 -29.39
N PHE A 250 56.91 -5.40 -28.85
CA PHE A 250 56.84 -4.14 -29.57
C PHE A 250 58.21 -3.47 -29.53
N ASN A 251 58.85 -3.37 -30.69
CA ASN A 251 60.11 -2.65 -30.87
C ASN A 251 59.80 -1.15 -31.05
N VAL A 252 59.75 -0.40 -29.95
CA VAL A 252 59.35 1.02 -29.95
C VAL A 252 60.46 1.92 -30.51
N GLY A 253 61.73 1.58 -30.28
CA GLY A 253 62.88 2.41 -30.70
C GLY A 253 63.15 3.54 -29.71
N SER A 254 63.41 4.75 -30.19
CA SER A 254 63.72 5.88 -29.30
C SER A 254 62.46 6.65 -28.87
N LEU A 255 62.40 7.01 -27.58
CA LEU A 255 61.36 7.84 -26.99
C LEU A 255 62.00 9.03 -26.26
N ASN A 256 61.90 10.22 -26.84
CA ASN A 256 62.45 11.46 -26.29
C ASN A 256 61.87 11.79 -24.90
N ALA A 257 62.57 12.62 -24.12
CA ALA A 257 62.07 13.16 -22.87
C ALA A 257 60.70 13.86 -23.08
N GLY A 258 59.71 13.51 -22.27
CA GLY A 258 58.32 13.96 -22.42
C GLY A 258 57.53 13.26 -23.53
N GLY A 259 58.17 12.43 -24.35
CA GLY A 259 57.55 11.69 -25.44
C GLY A 259 56.58 10.62 -24.96
N LYS A 260 55.57 10.34 -25.79
CA LYS A 260 54.52 9.34 -25.55
C LYS A 260 54.32 8.46 -26.78
N THR A 261 54.05 7.18 -26.58
CA THR A 261 53.60 6.26 -27.61
C THR A 261 52.45 5.40 -27.11
N THR A 262 51.56 4.99 -28.02
CA THR A 262 50.50 4.02 -27.77
C THR A 262 50.82 2.72 -28.50
N LEU A 263 50.58 1.59 -27.85
CA LEU A 263 50.64 0.24 -28.41
C LEU A 263 49.24 -0.37 -28.26
N THR A 264 48.73 -1.01 -29.30
CA THR A 264 47.39 -1.65 -29.25
C THR A 264 47.50 -3.10 -29.71
N TYR A 265 46.91 -4.00 -28.94
CA TYR A 265 46.77 -5.40 -29.31
C TYR A 265 45.48 -5.99 -28.75
N TYR A 266 45.13 -7.15 -29.29
CA TYR A 266 43.90 -7.87 -29.06
C TYR A 266 44.22 -9.29 -28.64
N MET A 267 43.39 -9.85 -27.77
CA MET A 267 43.46 -11.25 -27.36
C MET A 267 42.06 -11.79 -27.14
N GLY A 268 41.89 -13.10 -27.31
CA GLY A 268 40.61 -13.74 -27.05
C GLY A 268 40.60 -15.20 -27.47
N VAL A 269 39.43 -15.81 -27.41
CA VAL A 269 39.17 -17.18 -27.85
C VAL A 269 38.15 -17.10 -28.97
N THR A 270 38.35 -17.86 -30.04
CA THR A 270 37.43 -17.82 -31.19
C THR A 270 37.41 -19.14 -31.94
N ASP A 271 36.22 -19.58 -32.34
CA ASP A 271 35.99 -20.73 -33.21
C ASP A 271 36.22 -20.39 -34.70
N ASN A 272 36.17 -19.10 -35.05
CA ASN A 272 36.38 -18.58 -36.39
C ASN A 272 37.31 -17.37 -36.36
N LEU A 273 38.61 -17.66 -36.38
CA LEU A 273 39.66 -16.65 -36.26
C LEU A 273 39.62 -15.62 -37.40
N ASP A 274 39.38 -16.03 -38.64
CA ASP A 274 39.34 -15.11 -39.78
C ASP A 274 38.23 -14.06 -39.64
N THR A 275 37.06 -14.47 -39.16
CA THR A 275 35.93 -13.55 -38.91
C THR A 275 36.25 -12.59 -37.77
N THR A 276 36.88 -13.07 -36.71
CA THR A 276 37.30 -12.24 -35.57
C THR A 276 38.33 -11.20 -35.98
N ILE A 277 39.33 -11.57 -36.78
CA ILE A 277 40.31 -10.61 -37.31
C ILE A 277 39.66 -9.61 -38.26
N ALA A 278 38.69 -10.03 -39.08
CA ALA A 278 37.93 -9.12 -39.94
C ALA A 278 37.11 -8.10 -39.12
N ALA A 279 36.50 -8.53 -38.02
CA ALA A 279 35.77 -7.64 -37.10
C ALA A 279 36.71 -6.62 -36.43
N ILE A 280 37.88 -7.04 -35.97
CA ILE A 280 38.90 -6.13 -35.41
C ILE A 280 39.29 -5.05 -36.43
N LYS A 281 39.52 -5.43 -37.69
CA LYS A 281 39.86 -4.50 -38.78
C LYS A 281 38.69 -3.61 -39.21
N GLY A 282 37.46 -4.09 -39.09
CA GLY A 282 36.23 -3.38 -39.43
C GLY A 282 35.87 -2.26 -38.45
N GLY A 283 36.45 -2.27 -37.24
CA GLY A 283 36.10 -1.36 -36.16
C GLY A 283 34.76 -1.71 -35.49
N PRO A 284 34.40 -1.05 -34.37
CA PRO A 284 33.15 -1.32 -33.68
C PRO A 284 31.96 -1.01 -34.60
N ALA A 285 31.00 -1.95 -34.67
CA ALA A 285 29.74 -1.68 -35.34
C ALA A 285 29.05 -0.52 -34.61
N LYS A 286 28.67 0.55 -35.32
CA LYS A 286 27.91 1.65 -34.71
C LYS A 286 26.63 1.04 -34.12
N PRO A 287 26.31 1.27 -32.82
CA PRO A 287 25.10 0.71 -32.25
C PRO A 287 23.89 1.16 -33.07
N ILE A 288 23.01 0.21 -33.39
CA ILE A 288 21.74 0.50 -34.04
C ILE A 288 20.95 1.37 -33.07
N ASN A 289 20.43 2.50 -33.57
CA ASN A 289 19.57 3.37 -32.77
C ASN A 289 18.26 2.65 -32.47
N VAL A 290 17.91 2.54 -31.20
CA VAL A 290 16.61 2.08 -30.73
C VAL A 290 15.81 3.34 -30.37
N ALA A 291 14.53 3.40 -30.76
CA ALA A 291 13.69 4.52 -30.36
C ALA A 291 13.52 4.54 -28.83
N PRO A 292 13.35 5.72 -28.22
CA PRO A 292 13.05 5.80 -26.81
C PRO A 292 11.69 5.16 -26.51
N VAL A 293 11.46 4.78 -25.26
CA VAL A 293 10.17 4.27 -24.78
C VAL A 293 9.56 5.32 -23.87
N ALA A 294 8.43 5.88 -24.30
CA ALA A 294 7.68 6.89 -23.55
C ALA A 294 6.60 6.21 -22.69
N VAL A 295 6.49 6.62 -21.42
CA VAL A 295 5.57 6.02 -20.45
C VAL A 295 4.50 7.02 -20.06
N ASN A 296 3.24 6.56 -19.95
CA ASN A 296 2.12 7.43 -19.56
C ASN A 296 2.27 7.97 -18.14
N ASP A 297 1.84 9.22 -17.94
CA ASP A 297 1.93 9.92 -16.65
C ASP A 297 0.56 10.21 -16.05
N GLY A 298 0.53 10.37 -14.72
CA GLY A 298 -0.65 10.71 -13.95
C GLY A 298 -0.39 11.83 -12.94
N PHE A 299 -1.23 12.86 -12.96
CA PHE A 299 -1.18 13.97 -12.00
C PHE A 299 -2.56 14.29 -11.43
N VAL A 300 -2.57 14.95 -10.26
CA VAL A 300 -3.78 15.46 -9.60
C VAL A 300 -3.64 16.95 -9.35
N VAL A 301 -4.71 17.71 -9.53
CA VAL A 301 -4.74 19.16 -9.31
C VAL A 301 -6.14 19.60 -8.90
N ILE A 302 -6.24 20.76 -8.26
CA ILE A 302 -7.51 21.38 -7.89
C ILE A 302 -7.95 22.33 -9.00
N ALA A 303 -9.24 22.40 -9.29
CA ALA A 303 -9.79 23.33 -10.28
C ALA A 303 -9.34 24.78 -10.00
N GLY A 304 -8.83 25.48 -11.03
CA GLY A 304 -8.33 26.85 -10.89
C GLY A 304 -6.94 26.99 -10.26
N THR A 305 -6.19 25.90 -10.05
CA THR A 305 -4.81 25.95 -9.55
C THR A 305 -3.82 25.34 -10.55
N THR A 306 -2.53 25.53 -10.26
CA THR A 306 -1.41 25.11 -11.10
C THR A 306 -0.64 23.97 -10.47
N ILE A 307 -0.17 23.02 -11.29
CA ILE A 307 0.84 22.02 -10.93
C ILE A 307 2.07 22.16 -11.83
N ASN A 308 3.22 21.74 -11.29
CA ASN A 308 4.45 21.56 -12.04
C ASN A 308 4.87 20.10 -11.99
N GLY A 309 5.43 19.59 -13.08
CA GLY A 309 5.92 18.21 -13.17
C GLY A 309 6.98 18.04 -14.24
N ASN A 310 7.41 16.81 -14.47
CA ASN A 310 8.28 16.46 -15.58
C ASN A 310 7.80 15.14 -16.21
N VAL A 311 7.58 15.15 -17.53
CA VAL A 311 7.08 13.99 -18.28
C VAL A 311 8.17 12.97 -18.64
N LEU A 312 9.45 13.35 -18.66
CA LEU A 312 10.55 12.47 -19.07
C LEU A 312 11.13 11.64 -17.91
N SER A 313 10.57 11.76 -16.69
CA SER A 313 11.19 11.18 -15.48
C SER A 313 11.07 9.65 -15.40
N ASN A 314 10.11 9.08 -16.12
CA ASN A 314 9.82 7.65 -16.26
C ASN A 314 10.13 7.10 -17.67
N ASP A 315 10.61 7.94 -18.58
CA ASP A 315 11.00 7.56 -19.93
C ASP A 315 12.44 7.05 -19.96
N HIS A 316 12.74 6.17 -20.92
CA HIS A 316 14.09 5.62 -21.05
C HIS A 316 14.47 5.37 -22.52
N ASP A 317 15.78 5.43 -22.76
CA ASP A 317 16.41 5.11 -24.02
C ASP A 317 17.38 3.95 -23.85
N ALA A 318 17.28 2.92 -24.69
CA ALA A 318 18.12 1.73 -24.58
C ALA A 318 19.59 1.99 -24.94
N ASN A 319 19.87 3.07 -25.69
CA ASN A 319 21.22 3.52 -26.01
C ASN A 319 21.75 4.56 -25.00
N GLY A 320 20.95 4.95 -24.00
CA GLY A 320 21.31 5.96 -23.01
C GLY A 320 21.36 7.40 -23.55
N ASP A 321 20.77 7.64 -24.73
CA ASP A 321 20.70 8.98 -25.32
C ASP A 321 19.84 9.92 -24.44
N THR A 322 20.21 11.21 -24.40
CA THR A 322 19.45 12.21 -23.62
C THR A 322 18.12 12.51 -24.31
N LEU A 323 17.02 12.41 -23.55
CA LEU A 323 15.68 12.63 -24.07
C LEU A 323 15.25 14.09 -24.04
N SER A 324 14.39 14.44 -25.00
CA SER A 324 13.72 15.73 -25.08
C SER A 324 12.23 15.58 -25.37
N ALA A 325 11.41 16.44 -24.78
CA ALA A 325 9.96 16.40 -24.91
C ALA A 325 9.46 17.41 -25.94
N THR A 326 8.43 17.03 -26.70
CA THR A 326 7.68 17.94 -27.58
C THR A 326 6.18 17.69 -27.42
N LEU A 327 5.39 18.76 -27.34
CA LEU A 327 3.93 18.64 -27.21
C LEU A 327 3.32 18.13 -28.53
N SER A 328 2.56 17.03 -28.46
CA SER A 328 1.87 16.44 -29.61
C SER A 328 0.42 16.90 -29.67
N SER A 329 -0.29 16.88 -28.53
CA SER A 329 -1.64 17.43 -28.40
C SER A 329 -1.83 18.03 -27.01
N GLY A 330 -2.46 19.20 -26.93
CA GLY A 330 -2.67 19.92 -25.66
C GLY A 330 -3.95 19.50 -24.91
N PRO A 331 -4.06 19.89 -23.63
CA PRO A 331 -5.26 19.67 -22.83
C PRO A 331 -6.47 20.48 -23.31
N LYS A 332 -7.68 20.04 -22.96
CA LYS A 332 -8.94 20.73 -23.35
C LYS A 332 -9.49 21.65 -22.27
N ASN A 333 -9.24 21.34 -21.00
CA ASN A 333 -9.84 21.98 -19.83
C ASN A 333 -8.78 22.58 -18.89
N GLY A 334 -7.65 23.00 -19.47
CA GLY A 334 -6.55 23.69 -18.79
C GLY A 334 -5.57 24.28 -19.79
N THR A 335 -4.59 25.02 -19.29
CA THR A 335 -3.49 25.58 -20.09
C THR A 335 -2.17 24.93 -19.70
N LEU A 336 -1.40 24.51 -20.71
CA LEU A 336 -0.13 23.79 -20.54
C LEU A 336 1.04 24.56 -21.17
N LEU A 337 2.13 24.66 -20.43
CA LEU A 337 3.45 25.01 -20.94
C LEU A 337 4.38 23.81 -20.73
N LEU A 338 4.85 23.18 -21.82
CA LEU A 338 5.80 22.07 -21.79
C LEU A 338 7.16 22.52 -22.35
N ASN A 339 8.22 22.33 -21.58
CA ASN A 339 9.59 22.62 -21.95
C ASN A 339 10.28 21.39 -22.57
N LYS A 340 11.37 21.65 -23.30
CA LYS A 340 12.11 20.61 -24.04
C LYS A 340 12.80 19.59 -23.12
N ASP A 341 13.09 19.96 -21.88
CA ASP A 341 13.67 19.10 -20.84
C ASP A 341 12.63 18.24 -20.10
N GLY A 342 11.38 18.24 -20.59
CA GLY A 342 10.27 17.49 -20.00
C GLY A 342 9.55 18.23 -18.88
N THR A 343 10.10 19.32 -18.34
CA THR A 343 9.41 20.08 -17.29
C THR A 343 8.17 20.77 -17.86
N PHE A 344 7.09 20.80 -17.07
CA PHE A 344 5.87 21.47 -17.48
C PHE A 344 5.18 22.20 -16.34
N THR A 345 4.32 23.15 -16.73
CA THR A 345 3.37 23.84 -15.87
C THR A 345 1.98 23.66 -16.47
N TYR A 346 1.05 23.10 -15.70
CA TYR A 346 -0.36 22.93 -16.08
C TYR A 346 -1.27 23.69 -15.12
N GLU A 347 -2.13 24.55 -15.65
CA GLU A 347 -3.16 25.28 -14.90
C GLU A 347 -4.54 24.73 -15.28
N ALA A 348 -5.26 24.20 -14.30
CA ALA A 348 -6.60 23.69 -14.51
C ALA A 348 -7.61 24.83 -14.69
N ALA A 349 -8.53 24.72 -15.65
CA ALA A 349 -9.56 25.72 -15.84
C ALA A 349 -10.42 25.88 -14.57
N SER A 350 -10.73 27.12 -14.20
CA SER A 350 -11.61 27.40 -13.07
C SER A 350 -12.99 26.77 -13.30
N GLY A 351 -13.48 26.03 -12.30
CA GLY A 351 -14.78 25.36 -12.34
C GLY A 351 -14.83 24.02 -13.09
N PHE A 352 -13.74 23.59 -13.76
CA PHE A 352 -13.70 22.25 -14.36
C PHE A 352 -13.35 21.18 -13.31
N VAL A 353 -14.17 20.13 -13.24
CA VAL A 353 -13.92 18.94 -12.41
C VAL A 353 -14.05 17.72 -13.31
N GLY A 354 -13.03 16.86 -13.31
CA GLY A 354 -12.97 15.71 -14.21
C GLY A 354 -11.55 15.39 -14.65
N THR A 355 -11.42 14.61 -15.71
CA THR A 355 -10.14 14.23 -16.28
C THR A 355 -9.82 15.10 -17.49
N ASP A 356 -8.60 15.63 -17.53
CA ASP A 356 -8.01 16.27 -18.71
C ASP A 356 -6.78 15.48 -19.16
N THR A 357 -6.43 15.60 -20.44
CA THR A 357 -5.35 14.81 -21.03
C THR A 357 -4.58 15.60 -22.07
N PHE A 358 -3.26 15.41 -22.10
CA PHE A 358 -2.41 15.88 -23.19
C PHE A 358 -1.42 14.79 -23.60
N THR A 359 -0.87 14.85 -24.81
CA THR A 359 0.12 13.88 -25.28
C THR A 359 1.42 14.57 -25.67
N TYR A 360 2.54 13.91 -25.42
CA TYR A 360 3.88 14.39 -25.78
C TYR A 360 4.65 13.30 -26.52
N ALA A 361 5.72 13.70 -27.22
CA ALA A 361 6.70 12.81 -27.81
C ALA A 361 8.04 12.96 -27.09
N ALA A 362 8.59 11.86 -26.61
CA ALA A 362 9.96 11.77 -26.12
C ALA A 362 10.88 11.45 -27.30
N SER A 363 11.98 12.18 -27.47
CA SER A 363 12.91 12.00 -28.58
C SER A 363 14.37 12.02 -28.14
N ASP A 364 15.15 11.07 -28.67
CA ASP A 364 16.61 10.95 -28.58
C ASP A 364 17.35 11.82 -29.65
N GLY A 365 16.60 12.59 -30.45
CA GLY A 365 17.12 13.38 -31.57
C GLY A 365 17.20 12.65 -32.92
N LYS A 366 16.86 11.36 -32.98
CA LYS A 366 16.83 10.54 -34.20
C LYS A 366 15.48 9.84 -34.42
N ALA A 367 14.86 9.37 -33.33
CA ALA A 367 13.58 8.72 -33.25
C ALA A 367 12.75 9.30 -32.08
N SER A 368 11.50 8.89 -31.98
CA SER A 368 10.60 9.32 -30.91
C SER A 368 9.50 8.32 -30.64
N ASP A 369 9.01 8.31 -29.41
CA ASP A 369 7.81 7.59 -28.98
C ASP A 369 6.86 8.52 -28.23
N THR A 370 5.58 8.19 -28.17
CA THR A 370 4.52 9.07 -27.64
C THR A 370 3.85 8.50 -26.40
N ALA A 371 3.63 9.35 -25.41
CA ALA A 371 2.89 9.02 -24.20
C ALA A 371 1.77 10.03 -23.91
N THR A 372 0.81 9.60 -23.09
CA THR A 372 -0.33 10.39 -22.63
C THR A 372 -0.16 10.75 -21.17
N VAL A 373 -0.36 12.02 -20.87
CA VAL A 373 -0.43 12.55 -19.51
C VAL A 373 -1.89 12.72 -19.14
N THR A 374 -2.31 12.10 -18.04
CA THR A 374 -3.66 12.20 -17.49
C THR A 374 -3.66 13.07 -16.24
N VAL A 375 -4.44 14.15 -16.26
CA VAL A 375 -4.59 15.06 -15.12
C VAL A 375 -5.99 14.93 -14.54
N LYS A 376 -6.09 14.44 -13.30
CA LYS A 376 -7.37 14.37 -12.57
C LYS A 376 -7.58 15.68 -11.80
N VAL A 377 -8.57 16.46 -12.23
CA VAL A 377 -8.95 17.75 -11.63
C VAL A 377 -10.06 17.54 -10.61
N SER A 378 -9.77 17.82 -9.34
CA SER A 378 -10.73 17.75 -8.23
C SER A 378 -11.32 19.12 -7.89
N ALA A 379 -12.52 19.13 -7.33
CA ALA A 379 -13.10 20.35 -6.77
C ALA A 379 -12.25 20.87 -5.59
N PRO A 380 -12.19 22.19 -5.37
CA PRO A 380 -11.67 22.73 -4.12
C PRO A 380 -12.54 22.26 -2.95
N ALA A 381 -11.93 22.06 -1.78
CA ALA A 381 -12.68 21.75 -0.58
C ALA A 381 -13.67 22.89 -0.26
N PRO A 382 -14.90 22.59 0.20
CA PRO A 382 -15.83 23.62 0.61
C PRO A 382 -15.20 24.47 1.74
N THR A 383 -15.42 25.77 1.70
CA THR A 383 -14.96 26.67 2.77
C THR A 383 -15.78 26.40 4.04
N ASN A 384 -15.09 26.21 5.16
CA ASN A 384 -15.70 26.07 6.47
C ASN A 384 -16.24 27.43 6.95
N ILE A 385 -17.51 27.49 7.33
CA ILE A 385 -18.20 28.68 7.82
C ILE A 385 -18.46 28.47 9.31
N ALA A 386 -18.23 29.49 10.14
CA ALA A 386 -18.46 29.37 11.57
C ALA A 386 -19.94 29.03 11.89
N PRO A 387 -20.21 28.29 12.97
CA PRO A 387 -21.58 27.99 13.41
C PRO A 387 -22.38 29.27 13.67
N THR A 388 -23.69 29.20 13.52
CA THR A 388 -24.61 30.22 14.03
C THR A 388 -25.12 29.77 15.39
N ALA A 389 -24.67 30.43 16.46
CA ALA A 389 -25.14 30.20 17.82
C ALA A 389 -26.33 31.14 18.14
N VAL A 390 -27.38 30.63 18.77
CA VAL A 390 -28.63 31.34 19.05
C VAL A 390 -28.87 31.40 20.56
N ASP A 391 -29.24 32.58 21.07
CA ASP A 391 -29.49 32.76 22.51
C ASP A 391 -30.63 31.87 23.02
N ASP A 392 -30.46 31.34 24.23
CA ASP A 392 -31.44 30.50 24.92
C ASP A 392 -32.08 31.21 26.12
N ALA A 393 -33.28 30.77 26.50
CA ALA A 393 -33.94 31.23 27.70
C ALA A 393 -34.57 30.07 28.48
N TYR A 394 -34.33 30.04 29.79
CA TYR A 394 -34.86 29.04 30.71
C TYR A 394 -35.43 29.70 31.97
N ASN A 395 -36.43 29.07 32.57
CA ASN A 395 -37.04 29.52 33.82
C ASN A 395 -36.87 28.45 34.90
N LEU A 396 -36.65 28.89 36.14
CA LEU A 396 -36.60 28.00 37.30
C LEU A 396 -37.06 28.72 38.57
N VAL A 397 -37.35 27.95 39.60
CA VAL A 397 -37.62 28.48 40.94
C VAL A 397 -36.33 28.59 41.75
N GLU A 398 -36.29 29.55 42.66
CA GLU A 398 -35.20 29.74 43.61
C GLU A 398 -34.83 28.43 44.34
N GLY A 399 -33.53 28.14 44.43
CA GLY A 399 -33.02 26.91 45.05
C GLY A 399 -33.15 25.65 44.18
N GLY A 400 -33.76 25.75 43.00
CA GLY A 400 -33.86 24.67 42.02
C GLY A 400 -32.66 24.58 41.07
N SER A 401 -32.69 23.55 40.21
CA SER A 401 -31.78 23.41 39.07
C SER A 401 -32.58 23.22 37.79
N VAL A 402 -32.02 23.67 36.67
CA VAL A 402 -32.58 23.44 35.32
C VAL A 402 -31.57 22.72 34.46
N LYS A 403 -32.06 21.77 33.67
CA LYS A 403 -31.30 21.08 32.63
C LYS A 403 -31.82 21.50 31.26
N GLY A 404 -30.92 21.64 30.30
CA GLY A 404 -31.27 22.01 28.94
C GLY A 404 -30.17 21.65 27.95
N PHE A 405 -30.38 22.00 26.68
CA PHE A 405 -29.43 21.78 25.60
C PHE A 405 -29.24 23.09 24.84
N VAL A 406 -28.03 23.64 24.87
CA VAL A 406 -27.73 24.93 24.19
C VAL A 406 -27.49 24.78 22.70
N LEU A 407 -27.23 23.57 22.20
CA LEU A 407 -26.97 23.34 20.77
C LEU A 407 -28.25 23.02 19.97
N ALA A 408 -29.41 22.91 20.62
CA ALA A 408 -30.64 22.43 19.99
C ALA A 408 -31.18 23.39 18.90
N ASN A 409 -30.90 24.68 19.04
CA ASN A 409 -31.26 25.76 18.10
C ASN A 409 -30.07 26.26 17.26
N ASP A 410 -28.86 25.76 17.52
CA ASP A 410 -27.64 26.13 16.82
C ASP A 410 -27.49 25.35 15.51
N LYS A 411 -26.91 26.00 14.50
CA LYS A 411 -26.73 25.39 13.18
C LYS A 411 -25.38 25.71 12.59
N ASP A 412 -24.78 24.70 11.97
CA ASP A 412 -23.64 24.86 11.10
C ASP A 412 -24.08 24.90 9.63
N ALA A 413 -23.50 25.82 8.85
CA ALA A 413 -23.86 25.97 7.43
C ALA A 413 -23.28 24.87 6.55
N ASN A 414 -22.20 24.21 6.97
CA ASN A 414 -21.61 23.06 6.32
C ASN A 414 -22.24 21.74 6.79
N GLY A 415 -23.06 21.78 7.85
CA GLY A 415 -23.69 20.60 8.45
C GLY A 415 -22.77 19.84 9.40
N ASP A 416 -21.65 20.45 9.82
CA ASP A 416 -20.72 19.85 10.76
C ASP A 416 -21.35 19.73 12.16
N ALA A 417 -20.98 18.67 12.89
CA ALA A 417 -21.47 18.45 14.25
C ALA A 417 -20.92 19.50 15.20
N LEU A 418 -21.79 20.06 16.04
CA LEU A 418 -21.44 21.13 16.97
C LEU A 418 -21.07 20.58 18.34
N VAL A 419 -20.10 21.24 18.99
CA VAL A 419 -19.78 21.04 20.40
C VAL A 419 -19.88 22.35 21.18
N ALA A 420 -20.35 22.26 22.42
CA ALA A 420 -20.51 23.40 23.31
C ALA A 420 -19.36 23.49 24.33
N ALA A 421 -19.03 24.73 24.72
CA ALA A 421 -18.13 24.97 25.85
C ALA A 421 -18.54 26.22 26.62
N LEU A 422 -18.32 26.23 27.95
CA LEU A 422 -18.59 27.41 28.77
C LEU A 422 -17.54 28.49 28.47
N LYS A 423 -18.01 29.67 28.05
CA LYS A 423 -17.14 30.84 27.83
C LYS A 423 -17.08 31.72 29.06
N THR A 424 -18.24 31.99 29.67
CA THR A 424 -18.34 32.84 30.86
C THR A 424 -19.49 32.33 31.72
N GLY A 425 -19.20 32.04 32.99
CA GLY A 425 -20.18 31.50 33.93
C GLY A 425 -21.17 32.55 34.45
N PRO A 426 -22.24 32.10 35.13
CA PRO A 426 -23.26 32.94 35.72
C PRO A 426 -22.80 33.62 37.01
N ALA A 427 -23.45 34.72 37.39
CA ALA A 427 -23.07 35.51 38.56
C ALA A 427 -23.77 35.07 39.85
N ASN A 428 -24.97 34.48 39.74
CA ASN A 428 -25.84 34.13 40.87
C ASN A 428 -26.22 32.64 40.89
N GLY A 429 -25.36 31.78 40.34
CA GLY A 429 -25.51 30.33 40.37
C GLY A 429 -24.23 29.62 39.90
N THR A 430 -24.33 28.32 39.66
CA THR A 430 -23.27 27.51 39.06
C THR A 430 -23.81 26.79 37.83
N VAL A 431 -22.99 26.65 36.80
CA VAL A 431 -23.34 25.90 35.59
C VAL A 431 -22.25 24.88 35.25
N SER A 432 -22.68 23.69 34.87
CA SER A 432 -21.84 22.69 34.21
C SER A 432 -22.41 22.45 32.82
N ILE A 433 -21.58 22.56 31.79
CA ILE A 433 -21.95 22.28 30.39
C ILE A 433 -21.05 21.18 29.85
N ALA A 434 -21.64 20.23 29.13
CA ALA A 434 -20.94 19.17 28.42
C ALA A 434 -20.81 19.49 26.92
N ASN A 435 -19.90 18.80 26.25
CA ASN A 435 -19.61 19.05 24.83
C ASN A 435 -20.80 18.78 23.91
N ASP A 436 -21.75 17.92 24.31
CA ASP A 436 -22.98 17.66 23.56
C ASP A 436 -24.03 18.78 23.67
N GLY A 437 -23.70 19.87 24.37
CA GLY A 437 -24.60 20.99 24.59
C GLY A 437 -25.51 20.83 25.80
N SER A 438 -25.52 19.66 26.45
CA SER A 438 -26.28 19.49 27.69
C SER A 438 -25.66 20.34 28.80
N PHE A 439 -26.51 20.99 29.60
CA PHE A 439 -26.05 21.74 30.76
C PHE A 439 -26.95 21.53 31.97
N VAL A 440 -26.38 21.78 33.14
CA VAL A 440 -27.09 21.86 34.42
C VAL A 440 -26.73 23.18 35.07
N TYR A 441 -27.72 24.04 35.30
CA TYR A 441 -27.59 25.26 36.09
C TYR A 441 -28.28 25.11 37.44
N THR A 442 -27.63 25.54 38.52
CA THR A 442 -28.17 25.59 39.87
C THR A 442 -28.11 27.02 40.39
N ALA A 443 -29.28 27.60 40.73
CA ALA A 443 -29.35 28.94 41.30
C ALA A 443 -28.74 28.97 42.70
N LYS A 444 -28.08 30.07 43.07
CA LYS A 444 -27.62 30.30 44.44
C LYS A 444 -28.82 30.38 45.39
N ALA A 445 -28.75 29.70 46.53
CA ALA A 445 -29.79 29.80 47.55
C ALA A 445 -30.03 31.27 47.97
N GLY A 446 -31.28 31.70 48.08
CA GLY A 446 -31.63 33.10 48.38
C GLY A 446 -31.80 34.00 47.15
N PHE A 447 -31.49 33.53 45.94
CA PHE A 447 -31.51 34.36 44.73
C PHE A 447 -32.83 34.25 43.97
N SER A 448 -33.46 35.39 43.71
CA SER A 448 -34.51 35.56 42.71
C SER A 448 -34.16 36.75 41.80
N GLY A 449 -34.43 36.62 40.50
CA GLY A 449 -34.02 37.56 39.46
C GLY A 449 -33.46 36.87 38.22
N THR A 450 -32.91 37.65 37.30
CA THR A 450 -32.28 37.13 36.08
C THR A 450 -30.79 36.86 36.30
N ASP A 451 -30.32 35.72 35.83
CA ASP A 451 -28.91 35.34 35.74
C ASP A 451 -28.60 34.93 34.29
N SER A 452 -27.33 34.83 33.92
CA SER A 452 -26.97 34.47 32.55
C SER A 452 -25.57 33.89 32.45
N PHE A 453 -25.34 32.97 31.52
CA PHE A 453 -24.00 32.52 31.15
C PHE A 453 -23.82 32.52 29.62
N VAL A 454 -22.58 32.57 29.16
CA VAL A 454 -22.24 32.58 27.73
C VAL A 454 -21.53 31.27 27.40
N TYR A 455 -21.97 30.59 26.34
CA TYR A 455 -21.31 29.41 25.80
C TYR A 455 -20.78 29.70 24.39
N THR A 456 -19.94 28.80 23.88
CA THR A 456 -19.54 28.77 22.47
C THR A 456 -20.00 27.48 21.81
N ALA A 457 -20.60 27.58 20.62
CA ALA A 457 -20.80 26.47 19.70
C ALA A 457 -19.64 26.42 18.70
N SER A 458 -19.02 25.26 18.53
CA SER A 458 -17.85 25.03 17.68
C SER A 458 -18.07 23.85 16.74
N ASP A 459 -17.67 23.98 15.48
CA ASP A 459 -17.61 22.90 14.49
C ASP A 459 -16.26 22.13 14.54
N GLY A 460 -15.39 22.47 15.51
CA GLY A 460 -14.04 21.94 15.65
C GLY A 460 -12.95 22.75 14.94
N LYS A 461 -13.32 23.74 14.11
CA LYS A 461 -12.40 24.68 13.43
C LYS A 461 -12.70 26.14 13.77
N LEU A 462 -13.96 26.53 13.74
CA LEU A 462 -14.47 27.88 14.03
C LEU A 462 -15.57 27.80 15.10
N ALA A 463 -15.79 28.91 15.80
CA ALA A 463 -16.77 28.96 16.89
C ALA A 463 -17.50 30.30 16.97
N SER A 464 -18.76 30.25 17.41
CA SER A 464 -19.61 31.41 17.70
C SER A 464 -20.10 31.34 19.15
N ALA A 465 -20.50 32.47 19.72
CA ALA A 465 -20.95 32.54 21.11
C ALA A 465 -22.41 33.01 21.19
N ALA A 466 -23.14 32.46 22.15
CA ALA A 466 -24.52 32.84 22.48
C ALA A 466 -24.72 32.84 24.00
N THR A 467 -25.76 33.55 24.43
CA THR A 467 -26.09 33.79 25.83
C THR A 467 -27.29 32.94 26.24
N VAL A 468 -27.16 32.24 27.36
CA VAL A 468 -28.27 31.60 28.04
C VAL A 468 -28.78 32.51 29.14
N THR A 469 -30.03 32.92 29.06
CA THR A 469 -30.71 33.76 30.06
C THR A 469 -31.56 32.88 30.96
N LEU A 470 -31.38 33.02 32.28
CA LEU A 470 -32.05 32.23 33.31
C LEU A 470 -32.91 33.17 34.17
N THR A 471 -34.21 32.95 34.19
CA THR A 471 -35.12 33.71 35.08
C THR A 471 -35.46 32.87 36.30
N VAL A 472 -34.94 33.27 37.47
CA VAL A 472 -35.17 32.61 38.76
C VAL A 472 -36.31 33.31 39.49
N THR A 473 -37.46 32.65 39.62
CA THR A 473 -38.61 33.17 40.37
C THR A 473 -38.58 32.70 41.82
N ALA A 474 -38.94 33.58 42.76
CA ALA A 474 -39.10 33.20 44.17
C ALA A 474 -40.11 32.05 44.32
N PRO A 475 -39.96 31.15 45.32
CA PRO A 475 -40.86 30.04 45.50
C PRO A 475 -42.28 30.56 45.76
N PRO A 476 -43.32 30.01 45.12
CA PRO A 476 -44.68 30.33 45.48
C PRO A 476 -44.95 29.89 46.93
N THR A 477 -45.63 30.72 47.72
CA THR A 477 -46.08 30.35 49.06
C THR A 477 -47.25 29.33 48.98
N THR A 478 -46.94 28.03 48.80
CA THR A 478 -47.75 26.77 48.92
C THR A 478 -49.16 26.67 48.27
N PRO A 479 -49.66 25.51 47.74
CA PRO A 479 -49.09 24.16 47.47
C PRO A 479 -49.29 23.69 45.97
N PRO A 480 -49.27 22.38 45.65
CA PRO A 480 -48.28 21.64 44.81
C PRO A 480 -48.36 21.81 43.27
N VAL A 481 -47.29 21.39 42.58
CA VAL A 481 -47.12 21.37 41.11
C VAL A 481 -47.81 20.18 40.43
N SER A 482 -48.33 20.39 39.21
CA SER A 482 -48.95 19.36 38.34
C SER A 482 -47.91 18.48 37.63
N PRO A 483 -48.17 17.16 37.44
CA PRO A 483 -47.27 16.21 36.78
C PRO A 483 -47.27 16.35 35.24
N SER A 484 -46.14 15.99 34.61
CA SER A 484 -46.08 15.72 33.17
C SER A 484 -46.94 14.50 32.84
N ILE A 485 -47.88 14.64 31.91
CA ILE A 485 -48.72 13.53 31.43
C ILE A 485 -47.87 12.66 30.49
N ASP A 486 -47.84 11.34 30.72
CA ASP A 486 -47.15 10.35 29.88
C ASP A 486 -47.71 10.40 28.43
N PRO A 487 -46.87 10.38 27.38
CA PRO A 487 -47.29 10.25 25.99
C PRO A 487 -48.32 9.14 25.74
N LEU A 488 -48.23 7.99 26.44
CA LEU A 488 -49.17 6.87 26.37
C LEU A 488 -50.60 7.24 26.80
N LEU A 489 -50.71 8.24 27.67
CA LEU A 489 -51.99 8.81 28.14
C LEU A 489 -52.48 9.95 27.25
N THR A 490 -51.71 10.33 26.23
CA THR A 490 -52.08 11.37 25.25
C THR A 490 -52.35 10.80 23.85
N ARG A 491 -52.31 9.48 23.68
CA ARG A 491 -52.62 8.80 22.42
C ARG A 491 -54.08 9.10 22.01
N ALA A 492 -54.30 9.33 20.72
CA ALA A 492 -55.66 9.44 20.20
C ALA A 492 -56.38 8.10 20.41
N GLY A 493 -57.46 8.09 21.21
CA GLY A 493 -58.14 6.85 21.60
C GLY A 493 -57.77 6.33 23.00
N THR A 494 -57.04 7.09 23.82
CA THR A 494 -56.89 6.76 25.25
C THR A 494 -58.25 6.79 25.95
N VAL A 495 -58.59 5.70 26.65
CA VAL A 495 -59.78 5.55 27.48
C VAL A 495 -59.34 5.35 28.92
N ASP A 496 -59.71 6.27 29.80
CA ASP A 496 -59.49 6.13 31.24
C ASP A 496 -60.61 5.27 31.85
N VAL A 497 -60.22 4.13 32.43
CA VAL A 497 -61.09 3.15 33.09
C VAL A 497 -60.94 3.20 34.63
N SER A 498 -60.42 4.31 35.16
CA SER A 498 -60.12 4.47 36.59
C SER A 498 -61.26 5.07 37.43
N ALA A 499 -62.45 5.26 36.86
CA ALA A 499 -63.55 5.90 37.59
C ALA A 499 -64.15 4.97 38.67
N THR A 500 -64.73 5.54 39.72
CA THR A 500 -65.32 4.73 40.81
C THR A 500 -66.63 4.07 40.38
N GLY A 501 -66.63 2.75 40.14
CA GLY A 501 -67.79 1.89 39.91
C GLY A 501 -67.80 1.20 38.54
N ASP A 502 -68.35 -0.02 38.46
CA ASP A 502 -68.33 -0.90 37.28
C ASP A 502 -68.65 -0.19 35.95
N GLN A 503 -67.66 -0.12 35.05
CA GLN A 503 -67.79 0.45 33.70
C GLN A 503 -67.71 -0.64 32.63
N THR A 504 -68.45 -0.46 31.53
CA THR A 504 -68.20 -1.21 30.30
C THR A 504 -67.76 -0.24 29.22
N VAL A 505 -66.51 -0.36 28.79
CA VAL A 505 -65.91 0.50 27.77
C VAL A 505 -65.61 -0.30 26.51
N ALA A 506 -65.63 0.39 25.37
CA ALA A 506 -65.19 -0.15 24.10
C ALA A 506 -64.21 0.84 23.46
N GLY A 507 -63.11 0.33 22.92
CA GLY A 507 -62.17 1.15 22.15
C GLY A 507 -62.77 1.58 20.80
N ALA A 508 -62.23 2.65 20.22
CA ALA A 508 -62.40 2.90 18.78
C ALA A 508 -61.78 1.74 17.98
N ALA A 509 -62.01 1.67 16.66
CA ALA A 509 -61.64 0.47 15.90
C ALA A 509 -60.13 0.16 15.84
N TYR A 510 -59.23 1.07 16.25
CA TYR A 510 -57.77 0.90 16.12
C TYR A 510 -56.97 1.71 17.17
N HIS A 511 -55.94 1.11 17.78
CA HIS A 511 -54.89 1.72 18.63
C HIS A 511 -55.38 2.47 19.88
N ASN A 512 -56.16 1.82 20.74
CA ASN A 512 -56.60 2.40 22.02
C ASN A 512 -55.60 2.15 23.14
N SER A 513 -55.45 3.12 24.04
CA SER A 513 -54.74 2.91 25.31
C SER A 513 -55.77 2.90 26.43
N PHE A 514 -55.95 1.78 27.12
CA PHE A 514 -56.86 1.70 28.26
C PHE A 514 -56.06 1.93 29.53
N PHE A 515 -56.31 3.05 30.22
CA PHE A 515 -55.57 3.38 31.45
C PHE A 515 -56.37 3.01 32.69
N VAL A 516 -55.76 2.22 33.59
CA VAL A 516 -56.34 1.83 34.88
C VAL A 516 -55.43 2.24 36.02
N ASN A 517 -55.94 3.09 36.90
CA ASN A 517 -55.33 3.37 38.20
C ASN A 517 -55.70 2.25 39.18
N THR A 518 -54.73 1.37 39.44
CA THR A 518 -54.84 0.21 40.34
C THR A 518 -54.78 0.58 41.83
N THR A 519 -54.40 1.83 42.15
CA THR A 519 -54.39 2.33 43.53
C THR A 519 -55.75 2.88 44.00
N SER A 520 -56.73 2.93 43.10
CA SER A 520 -58.11 3.37 43.33
C SER A 520 -59.08 2.21 43.06
N ALA A 521 -60.05 1.97 43.96
CA ALA A 521 -61.07 0.93 43.75
C ALA A 521 -61.96 1.28 42.55
N SER A 522 -61.62 0.77 41.37
CA SER A 522 -62.32 1.07 40.11
C SER A 522 -63.61 0.24 39.97
N GLY A 523 -63.64 -0.97 40.55
CA GLY A 523 -64.80 -1.87 40.49
C GLY A 523 -64.56 -3.06 39.55
N SER A 524 -65.64 -3.69 39.07
CA SER A 524 -65.60 -4.79 38.09
C SER A 524 -65.75 -4.25 36.68
N ASP A 525 -64.72 -3.59 36.18
CA ASP A 525 -64.72 -2.97 34.87
C ASP A 525 -64.62 -4.00 33.74
N ARG A 526 -65.15 -3.68 32.56
CA ARG A 526 -65.14 -4.54 31.38
C ARG A 526 -64.72 -3.77 30.14
N ILE A 527 -63.69 -4.27 29.45
CA ILE A 527 -63.29 -3.80 28.13
C ILE A 527 -63.84 -4.76 27.08
N THR A 528 -64.72 -4.22 26.23
CA THR A 528 -65.27 -4.92 25.07
C THR A 528 -64.49 -4.49 23.83
N ASN A 529 -64.06 -5.45 23.00
CA ASN A 529 -63.24 -5.20 21.80
C ASN A 529 -61.83 -4.63 22.08
N PHE A 530 -61.05 -5.34 22.91
CA PHE A 530 -59.61 -5.12 23.01
C PHE A 530 -58.94 -5.78 21.80
N ALA A 531 -58.53 -4.98 20.81
CA ALA A 531 -57.91 -5.47 19.59
C ALA A 531 -56.44 -5.87 19.82
N HIS A 532 -55.87 -6.65 18.90
CA HIS A 532 -54.47 -7.08 18.95
C HIS A 532 -53.45 -5.92 19.00
N ASN A 533 -53.86 -4.73 18.54
CA ASN A 533 -53.06 -3.51 18.51
C ASN A 533 -53.44 -2.49 19.62
N ASP A 534 -54.31 -2.88 20.55
CA ASP A 534 -54.62 -2.10 21.75
C ASP A 534 -53.62 -2.39 22.88
N VAL A 535 -53.51 -1.45 23.81
CA VAL A 535 -52.66 -1.59 25.00
C VAL A 535 -53.44 -1.29 26.27
N LEU A 536 -53.13 -2.02 27.32
CA LEU A 536 -53.55 -1.72 28.69
C LEU A 536 -52.39 -1.04 29.41
N VAL A 537 -52.66 0.05 30.11
CA VAL A 537 -51.68 0.85 30.84
C VAL A 537 -52.11 0.94 32.30
N THR A 538 -51.21 0.65 33.23
CA THR A 538 -51.49 0.71 34.67
C THR A 538 -50.44 1.51 35.43
N ASP A 539 -50.81 2.05 36.59
CA ASP A 539 -49.90 2.76 37.51
C ASP A 539 -49.00 1.81 38.33
N GLU A 540 -49.42 0.57 38.54
CA GLU A 540 -48.62 -0.50 39.17
C GLU A 540 -48.60 -1.76 38.30
N ALA A 541 -47.60 -2.62 38.51
CA ALA A 541 -47.48 -3.88 37.79
C ALA A 541 -48.61 -4.86 38.17
N LEU A 542 -49.25 -5.44 37.17
CA LEU A 542 -50.22 -6.52 37.32
C LEU A 542 -49.59 -7.78 37.92
N PHE A 543 -50.41 -8.54 38.65
CA PHE A 543 -49.98 -9.76 39.32
C PHE A 543 -49.77 -10.92 38.33
N ASP A 544 -48.51 -11.18 38.03
CA ASP A 544 -48.04 -12.34 37.28
C ASP A 544 -47.75 -13.52 38.25
N GLY A 545 -48.74 -14.39 38.43
CA GLY A 545 -48.69 -15.43 39.46
C GLY A 545 -47.67 -16.54 39.24
N ASN A 546 -47.19 -16.74 38.01
CA ASN A 546 -46.16 -17.73 37.66
C ASN A 546 -44.85 -17.08 37.19
N GLY A 547 -44.82 -15.76 37.01
CA GLY A 547 -43.62 -15.00 36.68
C GLY A 547 -43.12 -15.23 35.25
N ASP A 548 -44.01 -15.62 34.34
CA ASP A 548 -43.66 -15.90 32.93
C ASP A 548 -43.82 -14.68 32.00
N GLY A 549 -44.20 -13.54 32.56
CA GLY A 549 -44.46 -12.29 31.86
C GLY A 549 -45.87 -12.20 31.25
N VAL A 550 -46.74 -13.20 31.45
CA VAL A 550 -48.10 -13.26 30.93
C VAL A 550 -49.12 -13.29 32.07
N ILE A 551 -49.93 -12.25 32.14
CA ILE A 551 -51.08 -12.17 33.03
C ILE A 551 -52.19 -13.05 32.44
N GLY A 552 -52.35 -14.25 32.99
CA GLY A 552 -53.39 -15.19 32.57
C GLY A 552 -54.80 -14.65 32.83
N ILE A 553 -55.65 -14.67 31.81
CA ILE A 553 -57.05 -14.26 31.92
C ILE A 553 -57.93 -15.50 32.06
N THR A 554 -58.43 -15.74 33.27
CA THR A 554 -59.26 -16.93 33.56
C THR A 554 -60.72 -16.52 33.66
N GLY A 555 -61.58 -17.16 32.86
CA GLY A 555 -63.01 -16.81 32.82
C GLY A 555 -63.30 -15.42 32.24
N GLY A 556 -62.35 -14.85 31.47
CA GLY A 556 -62.43 -13.51 30.90
C GLY A 556 -61.98 -12.40 31.86
N THR A 557 -61.42 -12.72 33.03
CA THR A 557 -61.05 -11.71 34.04
C THR A 557 -59.56 -11.72 34.35
N ALA A 558 -58.93 -10.54 34.33
CA ALA A 558 -57.58 -10.27 34.84
C ALA A 558 -57.68 -9.71 36.27
N LYS A 559 -56.75 -10.12 37.14
CA LYS A 559 -56.61 -9.53 38.48
C LYS A 559 -55.67 -8.34 38.41
N LEU A 560 -56.10 -7.21 38.95
CA LEU A 560 -55.32 -5.98 38.93
C LEU A 560 -54.36 -5.86 40.11
N ASP A 561 -54.66 -6.53 41.23
CA ASP A 561 -53.82 -6.56 42.42
C ASP A 561 -53.65 -7.98 43.01
N SER A 562 -52.70 -8.11 43.93
CA SER A 562 -52.43 -9.37 44.64
C SER A 562 -53.51 -9.76 45.66
N LEU A 563 -54.40 -8.83 46.02
CA LEU A 563 -55.45 -9.02 47.01
C LEU A 563 -56.78 -9.50 46.38
N GLY A 564 -56.92 -9.39 45.06
CA GLY A 564 -58.10 -9.80 44.29
C GLY A 564 -59.30 -8.87 44.48
N SER A 565 -59.08 -7.64 44.96
CA SER A 565 -60.14 -6.65 45.20
C SER A 565 -60.66 -6.05 43.90
N ASP A 566 -59.75 -5.77 42.96
CA ASP A 566 -60.04 -5.13 41.69
C ASP A 566 -59.75 -6.09 40.52
N THR A 567 -60.69 -6.16 39.58
CA THR A 567 -60.64 -7.08 38.46
C THR A 567 -61.13 -6.42 37.18
N LEU A 568 -60.49 -6.75 36.06
CA LEU A 568 -60.84 -6.22 34.74
C LEU A 568 -61.27 -7.36 33.81
N GLN A 569 -62.47 -7.28 33.27
CA GLN A 569 -63.00 -8.26 32.32
C GLN A 569 -62.64 -7.87 30.88
N PHE A 570 -62.17 -8.85 30.10
CA PHE A 570 -61.88 -8.73 28.68
C PHE A 570 -62.74 -9.71 27.87
N ASP A 571 -63.26 -9.25 26.74
CA ASP A 571 -63.98 -10.10 25.79
C ASP A 571 -63.00 -10.72 24.79
N GLY A 572 -62.89 -12.06 24.80
CA GLY A 572 -62.11 -12.81 23.80
C GLY A 572 -60.61 -12.90 24.06
N LEU A 573 -60.10 -12.22 25.09
CA LEU A 573 -58.68 -12.23 25.45
C LEU A 573 -58.36 -13.41 26.40
N THR A 574 -57.26 -14.12 26.14
CA THR A 574 -56.81 -15.27 26.94
C THR A 574 -55.64 -14.95 27.87
N GLY A 575 -54.91 -13.87 27.58
CA GLY A 575 -53.84 -13.36 28.43
C GLY A 575 -53.35 -11.99 27.97
N LEU A 576 -52.68 -11.30 28.87
CA LEU A 576 -51.96 -10.05 28.60
C LEU A 576 -50.46 -10.28 28.80
N ARG A 577 -49.63 -9.87 27.86
CA ARG A 577 -48.17 -9.91 28.00
C ARG A 577 -47.64 -8.53 28.38
N SER A 578 -46.64 -8.49 29.26
CA SER A 578 -45.97 -7.24 29.63
C SER A 578 -45.08 -6.72 28.50
N MET A 579 -45.23 -5.44 28.18
CA MET A 579 -44.36 -4.69 27.25
C MET A 579 -43.36 -3.81 28.02
N GLY A 580 -43.27 -3.93 29.34
CA GLY A 580 -42.36 -3.16 30.18
C GLY A 580 -42.98 -1.91 30.82
N THR A 581 -42.11 -0.98 31.22
CA THR A 581 -42.48 0.23 31.96
C THR A 581 -42.08 1.48 31.18
N SER A 582 -43.01 2.42 31.04
CA SER A 582 -42.79 3.70 30.36
C SER A 582 -41.77 4.58 31.11
N ALA A 583 -41.29 5.63 30.45
CA ALA A 583 -40.38 6.61 31.05
C ALA A 583 -40.97 7.34 32.27
N THR A 584 -42.29 7.39 32.44
CA THR A 584 -42.93 7.99 33.62
C THR A 584 -43.33 6.96 34.68
N GLY A 585 -43.00 5.68 34.49
CA GLY A 585 -43.26 4.61 35.45
C GLY A 585 -44.58 3.87 35.25
N LEU A 586 -45.29 4.07 34.14
CA LEU A 586 -46.52 3.31 33.85
C LEU A 586 -46.20 1.94 33.27
N HIS A 587 -46.93 0.91 33.67
CA HIS A 587 -46.77 -0.45 33.17
C HIS A 587 -47.66 -0.68 31.96
N VAL A 588 -47.13 -1.28 30.90
CA VAL A 588 -47.83 -1.47 29.62
C VAL A 588 -47.99 -2.94 29.30
N TYR A 589 -49.18 -3.32 28.85
CA TYR A 589 -49.54 -4.68 28.50
C TYR A 589 -50.25 -4.74 27.15
N ALA A 590 -50.01 -5.83 26.42
CA ALA A 590 -50.61 -6.09 25.11
C ALA A 590 -51.18 -7.52 25.05
N ASP A 591 -51.92 -7.86 23.99
CA ASP A 591 -52.56 -9.18 23.85
C ASP A 591 -51.53 -10.31 23.75
N ALA A 592 -51.53 -11.25 24.70
CA ALA A 592 -50.54 -12.33 24.73
C ALA A 592 -50.55 -13.24 23.50
N SER A 593 -51.68 -13.36 22.79
CA SER A 593 -51.83 -14.23 21.61
C SER A 593 -51.06 -13.72 20.38
N VAL A 594 -50.68 -12.44 20.37
CA VAL A 594 -49.97 -11.84 19.24
C VAL A 594 -48.51 -12.29 19.17
N ARG A 595 -47.91 -12.63 20.31
CA ARG A 595 -46.50 -13.06 20.37
C ARG A 595 -46.38 -14.51 19.88
N PRO A 596 -45.55 -14.79 18.85
CA PRO A 596 -45.24 -16.16 18.45
C PRO A 596 -44.66 -16.98 19.62
N ALA A 597 -44.92 -18.28 19.64
CA ALA A 597 -44.43 -19.19 20.67
C ALA A 597 -42.90 -19.14 20.77
N ASP A 598 -42.39 -19.05 22.00
CA ASP A 598 -40.95 -19.00 22.34
C ASP A 598 -40.15 -17.84 21.71
N ALA A 599 -40.82 -16.82 21.17
CA ALA A 599 -40.14 -15.66 20.60
C ALA A 599 -39.44 -14.80 21.66
N ILE A 600 -38.24 -14.32 21.31
CA ILE A 600 -37.53 -13.27 22.03
C ILE A 600 -38.12 -11.93 21.59
N GLU A 601 -39.03 -11.40 22.40
CA GLU A 601 -39.74 -10.17 22.11
C GLU A 601 -38.99 -8.94 22.65
N SER A 602 -38.99 -7.84 21.88
CA SER A 602 -38.57 -6.53 22.35
C SER A 602 -39.69 -5.81 23.10
N MET A 603 -39.32 -5.10 24.16
CA MET A 603 -40.19 -4.35 25.06
C MET A 603 -39.94 -2.85 24.93
N LEU A 604 -40.53 -2.04 25.79
CA LEU A 604 -40.27 -0.60 25.84
C LEU A 604 -38.86 -0.29 26.34
N GLY A 605 -38.11 0.50 25.55
CA GLY A 605 -36.80 1.03 25.91
C GLY A 605 -35.65 0.35 25.17
N ASN A 606 -34.42 0.83 25.33
CA ASN A 606 -33.30 0.30 24.55
C ASN A 606 -32.76 -1.02 25.12
N GLU A 607 -32.85 -2.10 24.36
CA GLU A 607 -32.51 -3.44 24.77
C GLU A 607 -31.36 -4.06 23.95
N VAL A 608 -30.74 -5.11 24.52
CA VAL A 608 -29.80 -5.98 23.81
C VAL A 608 -30.33 -7.40 23.87
N LEU A 609 -31.00 -7.82 22.80
CA LEU A 609 -31.51 -9.16 22.61
C LEU A 609 -30.36 -10.07 22.12
N ARG A 610 -30.29 -11.31 22.62
CA ARG A 610 -29.16 -12.20 22.34
C ARG A 610 -29.63 -13.53 21.77
N GLY A 611 -29.13 -13.83 20.58
CA GLY A 611 -29.17 -15.16 19.99
C GLY A 611 -28.23 -16.13 20.68
N ASP A 612 -28.41 -17.41 20.37
CA ASP A 612 -27.66 -18.50 20.92
C ASP A 612 -26.26 -18.58 20.30
N ALA A 613 -25.29 -18.99 21.12
CA ALA A 613 -23.92 -19.04 20.66
C ALA A 613 -23.76 -20.17 19.63
N GLY A 614 -23.39 -19.79 18.40
CA GLY A 614 -23.10 -20.74 17.32
C GLY A 614 -24.33 -21.24 16.56
N ASP A 615 -25.48 -20.55 16.65
CA ASP A 615 -26.69 -20.83 15.84
C ASP A 615 -27.17 -22.29 16.03
N ALA A 616 -27.23 -22.76 17.28
CA ALA A 616 -27.55 -24.15 17.59
C ALA A 616 -29.05 -24.44 17.44
N ARG A 617 -29.89 -23.42 17.63
CA ARG A 617 -31.36 -23.48 17.52
C ARG A 617 -31.84 -22.37 16.60
N ALA A 618 -32.97 -22.58 15.93
CA ALA A 618 -33.68 -21.49 15.27
C ALA A 618 -34.36 -20.63 16.35
N GLN A 619 -34.14 -19.32 16.34
CA GLN A 619 -34.80 -18.39 17.25
C GLN A 619 -35.61 -17.36 16.49
N THR A 620 -36.74 -16.99 17.08
CA THR A 620 -37.60 -15.93 16.56
C THR A 620 -37.39 -14.67 17.40
N PHE A 621 -36.93 -13.60 16.78
CA PHE A 621 -36.89 -12.27 17.39
C PHE A 621 -38.13 -11.50 16.95
N PHE A 622 -38.93 -11.03 17.91
CA PHE A 622 -40.25 -10.47 17.63
C PHE A 622 -40.36 -9.02 18.07
N PHE A 623 -40.89 -8.18 17.17
CA PHE A 623 -41.17 -6.77 17.43
C PHE A 623 -42.61 -6.49 17.04
N ASP A 624 -43.48 -6.24 18.03
CA ASP A 624 -44.89 -5.93 17.78
C ASP A 624 -45.10 -4.47 17.40
N THR A 625 -44.61 -4.13 16.22
CA THR A 625 -44.66 -2.79 15.63
C THR A 625 -46.08 -2.24 15.41
N ALA A 626 -47.09 -3.11 15.31
CA ALA A 626 -48.48 -2.73 15.12
C ALA A 626 -49.09 -2.09 16.38
N LEU A 627 -48.47 -2.23 17.56
CA LEU A 627 -48.90 -1.51 18.76
C LEU A 627 -48.71 0.01 18.64
N GLY A 628 -47.86 0.47 17.70
CA GLY A 628 -47.55 1.89 17.54
C GLY A 628 -46.84 2.50 18.76
N LEU A 629 -46.11 1.68 19.51
CA LEU A 629 -45.30 2.11 20.65
C LEU A 629 -43.84 2.27 20.20
N ASP A 630 -43.13 3.26 20.76
CA ASP A 630 -41.68 3.34 20.61
C ASP A 630 -41.03 2.22 21.43
N LEU A 631 -40.64 1.15 20.75
CA LEU A 631 -39.92 0.03 21.35
C LEU A 631 -38.47 0.41 21.69
N GLY A 632 -37.95 1.52 21.17
CA GLY A 632 -36.62 2.01 21.49
C GLY A 632 -35.59 1.75 20.38
N SER A 633 -34.31 1.76 20.76
CA SER A 633 -33.16 1.60 19.88
C SER A 633 -32.41 0.32 20.21
N ASP A 634 -32.96 -0.80 19.81
CA ASP A 634 -32.51 -2.13 20.23
C ASP A 634 -31.36 -2.67 19.41
N GLN A 635 -30.70 -3.68 19.96
CA GLN A 635 -29.66 -4.45 19.30
C GLN A 635 -29.97 -5.95 19.43
N ILE A 636 -29.87 -6.69 18.32
CA ILE A 636 -29.76 -8.15 18.37
C ILE A 636 -28.30 -8.52 18.15
N THR A 637 -27.76 -9.31 19.07
CA THR A 637 -26.43 -9.92 18.93
C THR A 637 -26.54 -11.42 18.71
N ASN A 638 -25.54 -12.02 18.05
CA ASN A 638 -25.52 -13.44 17.69
C ASN A 638 -26.67 -13.86 16.76
N PHE A 639 -27.12 -13.00 15.85
CA PHE A 639 -28.17 -13.36 14.89
C PHE A 639 -27.61 -14.33 13.84
N GLY A 640 -28.05 -15.58 13.89
CA GLY A 640 -27.53 -16.68 13.09
C GLY A 640 -28.32 -16.98 11.82
N PRO A 641 -27.80 -17.86 10.95
CA PRO A 641 -28.49 -18.30 9.72
C PRO A 641 -29.77 -19.10 9.93
N LYS A 642 -30.16 -19.51 11.14
CA LYS A 642 -31.47 -20.13 11.41
C LYS A 642 -32.45 -19.18 12.08
N ASP A 643 -31.97 -18.01 12.49
CA ASP A 643 -32.77 -17.03 13.19
C ASP A 643 -33.60 -16.21 12.21
N ILE A 644 -34.77 -15.80 12.68
CA ILE A 644 -35.66 -14.90 11.96
C ILE A 644 -36.00 -13.68 12.80
N LEU A 645 -36.12 -12.55 12.12
CA LEU A 645 -36.73 -11.33 12.65
C LEU A 645 -38.17 -11.28 12.18
N VAL A 646 -39.09 -11.02 13.09
CA VAL A 646 -40.53 -10.95 12.83
C VAL A 646 -41.07 -9.63 13.32
N THR A 647 -41.75 -8.91 12.43
CA THR A 647 -42.44 -7.64 12.74
C THR A 647 -43.91 -7.72 12.35
N THR A 648 -44.79 -6.97 13.01
CA THR A 648 -46.24 -6.93 12.67
C THR A 648 -46.60 -5.88 11.61
N THR A 649 -45.62 -5.09 11.17
CA THR A 649 -45.68 -4.19 10.02
C THR A 649 -44.46 -4.40 9.13
N SER A 650 -44.55 -4.09 7.83
CA SER A 650 -43.42 -4.31 6.91
C SER A 650 -42.28 -3.32 7.18
N LEU A 651 -41.04 -3.79 7.13
CA LEU A 651 -39.85 -2.94 7.07
C LEU A 651 -39.80 -2.22 5.72
N LEU A 652 -39.16 -1.05 5.69
CA LEU A 652 -39.07 -0.24 4.47
C LEU A 652 -38.10 -0.86 3.46
N ASP A 653 -38.67 -1.42 2.39
CA ASP A 653 -37.94 -1.78 1.17
C ASP A 653 -38.07 -0.65 0.13
N GLY A 654 -37.07 0.22 0.07
CA GLY A 654 -37.08 1.41 -0.79
C GLY A 654 -37.06 1.11 -2.30
N ASN A 655 -36.48 -0.03 -2.70
CA ASN A 655 -36.30 -0.43 -4.10
C ASN A 655 -37.14 -1.66 -4.49
N ARG A 656 -37.88 -2.26 -3.54
CA ARG A 656 -38.78 -3.40 -3.74
C ARG A 656 -38.08 -4.62 -4.31
N ASP A 657 -36.85 -4.86 -3.90
CA ASP A 657 -36.05 -6.02 -4.30
C ASP A 657 -36.06 -7.15 -3.27
N ALA A 658 -36.88 -7.02 -2.22
CA ALA A 658 -36.96 -7.91 -1.07
C ALA A 658 -35.69 -7.94 -0.21
N ILE A 659 -34.78 -6.97 -0.38
CA ILE A 659 -33.57 -6.82 0.45
C ILE A 659 -33.68 -5.55 1.29
N ILE A 660 -33.83 -5.73 2.59
CA ILE A 660 -33.90 -4.63 3.56
C ILE A 660 -32.49 -4.14 3.86
N ALA A 661 -32.12 -2.99 3.31
CA ALA A 661 -30.83 -2.36 3.58
C ALA A 661 -30.86 -1.52 4.86
N PHE A 662 -29.86 -1.73 5.71
CA PHE A 662 -29.67 -0.96 6.94
C PHE A 662 -28.99 0.32 6.49
N GLY A 663 -29.53 1.48 6.88
CA GLY A 663 -29.00 2.76 6.42
C GLY A 663 -27.53 2.96 6.82
N SER A 664 -26.94 4.12 6.49
CA SER A 664 -25.53 4.43 6.80
C SER A 664 -25.16 4.33 8.30
N GLY A 665 -26.14 4.28 9.21
CA GLY A 665 -25.97 4.06 10.64
C GLY A 665 -26.03 2.60 11.10
N GLY A 666 -26.09 1.61 10.19
CA GLY A 666 -26.14 0.18 10.54
C GLY A 666 -27.42 -0.23 11.28
N ARG A 667 -28.49 0.55 11.13
CA ARG A 667 -29.78 0.34 11.77
C ARG A 667 -30.92 0.32 10.76
N VAL A 668 -31.92 -0.51 11.03
CA VAL A 668 -33.22 -0.48 10.35
C VAL A 668 -34.21 0.24 11.24
N LYS A 669 -35.01 1.13 10.64
CA LYS A 669 -36.13 1.77 11.33
C LYS A 669 -37.31 0.81 11.35
N LEU A 670 -37.92 0.65 12.52
CA LEU A 670 -39.17 -0.07 12.68
C LEU A 670 -40.31 0.92 12.36
N LEU A 671 -41.20 0.52 11.46
CA LEU A 671 -42.36 1.33 11.11
C LEU A 671 -43.48 1.00 12.09
N GLY A 672 -44.22 2.01 12.56
CA GLY A 672 -45.49 1.76 13.25
C GLY A 672 -46.59 1.49 12.22
N ASP A 673 -47.71 0.91 12.66
CA ASP A 673 -48.90 0.81 11.80
C ASP A 673 -49.55 2.18 11.63
N SER A 674 -49.92 2.53 10.40
CA SER A 674 -50.50 3.83 10.06
C SER A 674 -51.96 3.69 9.66
N GLY A 675 -52.86 3.74 10.65
CA GLY A 675 -54.26 3.41 10.43
C GLY A 675 -55.30 4.29 11.12
N ALA A 676 -54.96 5.02 12.19
CA ALA A 676 -55.97 5.78 12.93
C ALA A 676 -56.26 7.16 12.30
N PRO A 677 -57.53 7.62 12.29
CA PRO A 677 -57.87 8.97 11.86
C PRO A 677 -57.15 10.03 12.71
N GLY A 678 -56.21 10.75 12.10
CA GLY A 678 -55.39 11.78 12.76
C GLY A 678 -53.99 11.32 13.13
N ASP A 679 -53.70 10.03 13.00
CA ASP A 679 -52.38 9.47 13.18
C ASP A 679 -51.64 9.45 11.83
N LYS A 680 -50.56 10.21 11.74
CA LYS A 680 -49.74 10.23 10.53
C LYS A 680 -48.61 9.25 10.77
N ALA A 681 -48.50 8.21 9.95
CA ALA A 681 -47.33 7.33 9.90
C ALA A 681 -46.04 8.15 10.06
N VAL A 682 -45.37 8.07 11.21
CA VAL A 682 -44.06 8.68 11.37
C VAL A 682 -43.01 7.62 11.08
N LEU A 683 -42.09 7.92 10.18
CA LEU A 683 -41.08 6.99 9.71
C LEU A 683 -40.04 6.73 10.83
N GLY A 684 -40.21 5.62 11.57
CA GLY A 684 -39.43 5.25 12.76
C GLY A 684 -40.17 5.34 14.09
N GLU A 685 -41.51 5.38 14.06
CA GLU A 685 -42.37 5.50 15.24
C GLU A 685 -42.32 4.31 16.20
N ALA A 686 -41.99 3.12 15.70
CA ALA A 686 -41.90 1.91 16.52
C ALA A 686 -40.46 1.62 17.02
N GLY A 687 -39.53 2.54 16.79
CA GLY A 687 -38.13 2.39 17.19
C GLY A 687 -37.18 2.00 16.06
N SER A 688 -36.05 1.39 16.41
CA SER A 688 -35.03 0.95 15.46
C SER A 688 -34.20 -0.22 15.98
N ILE A 689 -33.66 -1.01 15.05
CA ILE A 689 -32.89 -2.20 15.38
C ILE A 689 -31.52 -2.21 14.69
N ALA A 690 -30.48 -2.61 15.42
CA ALA A 690 -29.18 -2.98 14.86
C ALA A 690 -28.94 -4.48 15.05
N LEU A 691 -28.24 -5.12 14.12
CA LEU A 691 -27.98 -6.57 14.19
C LEU A 691 -26.48 -6.86 14.05
N SER A 692 -25.96 -7.78 14.87
CA SER A 692 -24.67 -8.43 14.65
C SER A 692 -24.83 -9.94 14.53
N ASN A 693 -24.05 -10.53 13.63
CA ASN A 693 -24.06 -11.97 13.40
C ASN A 693 -23.30 -12.72 14.51
N ILE A 694 -23.25 -14.05 14.41
CA ILE A 694 -22.55 -14.94 15.36
C ILE A 694 -21.04 -14.68 15.52
N ASP A 695 -20.42 -13.97 14.57
CA ASP A 695 -18.99 -13.61 14.58
C ASP A 695 -18.76 -12.14 14.99
N ASP A 696 -19.76 -11.51 15.64
CA ASP A 696 -19.79 -10.09 16.01
C ASP A 696 -19.72 -9.11 14.81
N GLY A 697 -19.89 -9.61 13.59
CA GLY A 697 -19.93 -8.81 12.38
C GLY A 697 -21.28 -8.09 12.23
N ALA A 698 -21.25 -6.79 11.92
CA ALA A 698 -22.46 -6.02 11.68
C ALA A 698 -23.24 -6.54 10.46
N VAL A 699 -24.53 -6.85 10.68
CA VAL A 699 -25.47 -7.19 9.62
C VAL A 699 -26.05 -5.89 9.08
N ASN A 700 -25.83 -5.62 7.79
CA ASN A 700 -26.28 -4.38 7.15
C ASN A 700 -27.39 -4.61 6.11
N LYS A 701 -27.80 -5.86 5.90
CA LYS A 701 -28.89 -6.23 4.99
C LYS A 701 -29.57 -7.50 5.48
N MET A 702 -30.88 -7.59 5.26
CA MET A 702 -31.68 -8.81 5.46
C MET A 702 -32.53 -9.07 4.23
N GLU A 703 -32.97 -10.31 4.08
CA GLU A 703 -33.91 -10.74 3.05
C GLU A 703 -35.34 -10.79 3.64
N PHE A 704 -36.33 -10.37 2.86
CA PHE A 704 -37.74 -10.52 3.22
C PHE A 704 -38.26 -11.87 2.71
N ASP A 705 -38.57 -12.77 3.64
CA ASP A 705 -38.94 -14.16 3.33
C ASP A 705 -40.44 -14.33 3.08
N GLY A 706 -41.24 -13.34 3.46
CA GLY A 706 -42.68 -13.33 3.24
C GLY A 706 -43.48 -12.85 4.43
N ALA A 707 -44.80 -12.91 4.30
CA ALA A 707 -45.73 -12.58 5.37
C ALA A 707 -46.78 -13.68 5.59
N VAL A 708 -47.17 -13.89 6.85
CA VAL A 708 -48.22 -14.83 7.25
C VAL A 708 -49.26 -14.11 8.10
N VAL A 709 -50.53 -14.51 7.97
CA VAL A 709 -51.62 -13.96 8.79
C VAL A 709 -52.07 -15.02 9.79
N HIS A 710 -52.06 -14.69 11.08
CA HIS A 710 -52.54 -15.53 12.17
C HIS A 710 -53.47 -14.72 13.07
N ASP A 711 -54.67 -15.23 13.31
CA ASP A 711 -55.74 -14.59 14.10
C ASP A 711 -56.03 -13.11 13.76
N GLY A 712 -55.77 -12.70 12.51
CA GLY A 712 -56.03 -11.35 12.02
C GLY A 712 -54.83 -10.40 12.10
N THR A 713 -53.73 -10.84 12.73
CA THR A 713 -52.44 -10.12 12.73
C THR A 713 -51.58 -10.60 11.56
N THR A 714 -50.94 -9.66 10.85
CA THR A 714 -49.98 -9.98 9.78
C THR A 714 -48.56 -9.93 10.34
N TYR A 715 -47.79 -10.99 10.10
CA TYR A 715 -46.41 -11.16 10.53
C TYR A 715 -45.50 -11.14 9.31
N TYR A 716 -44.57 -10.20 9.26
CA TYR A 716 -43.55 -10.07 8.22
C TYR A 716 -42.25 -10.69 8.72
N VAL A 717 -41.68 -11.61 7.95
CA VAL A 717 -40.54 -12.42 8.35
C VAL A 717 -39.32 -12.05 7.52
N TYR A 718 -38.19 -11.89 8.20
CA TYR A 718 -36.90 -11.56 7.60
C TYR A 718 -35.81 -12.48 8.14
N SER A 719 -34.84 -12.79 7.29
CA SER A 719 -33.67 -13.58 7.66
C SER A 719 -32.38 -12.98 7.06
N LEU A 720 -31.25 -13.60 7.39
CA LEU A 720 -30.00 -13.28 6.70
C LEU A 720 -30.09 -13.68 5.23
N ILE A 721 -29.49 -12.90 4.33
CA ILE A 721 -29.51 -13.20 2.89
C ILE A 721 -28.99 -14.61 2.62
N GLY A 722 -29.80 -15.43 1.95
CA GLY A 722 -29.47 -16.83 1.64
C GLY A 722 -29.55 -17.80 2.82
N SER A 723 -30.19 -17.39 3.92
CA SER A 723 -30.56 -18.24 5.05
C SER A 723 -31.63 -19.28 4.67
N ALA A 724 -31.77 -20.32 5.49
CA ALA A 724 -32.88 -21.27 5.42
C ALA A 724 -34.06 -20.88 6.33
N GLY A 725 -33.97 -19.76 7.04
CA GLY A 725 -35.06 -19.17 7.81
C GLY A 725 -36.15 -18.61 6.89
N GLY A 726 -37.39 -18.59 7.36
CA GLY A 726 -38.51 -18.08 6.58
C GLY A 726 -39.85 -18.31 7.27
N VAL A 727 -40.96 -18.01 6.60
CA VAL A 727 -42.29 -18.07 7.22
C VAL A 727 -42.67 -19.43 7.83
N ASP A 728 -42.09 -20.53 7.33
CA ASP A 728 -42.34 -21.89 7.83
C ASP A 728 -41.75 -22.16 9.22
N THR A 729 -40.86 -21.28 9.72
CA THR A 729 -40.25 -21.41 11.07
C THR A 729 -41.04 -20.67 12.15
N LEU A 730 -42.13 -19.99 11.81
CA LEU A 730 -42.97 -19.29 12.78
C LEU A 730 -43.94 -20.26 13.48
N HIS A 731 -44.00 -20.19 14.80
CA HIS A 731 -44.84 -21.04 15.64
C HIS A 731 -45.77 -20.17 16.50
N PHE A 732 -47.03 -20.61 16.66
CA PHE A 732 -48.07 -19.92 17.43
C PHE A 732 -48.65 -20.86 18.48
#